data_AF-A0A8H6J602-F1
#
_entry.id   AF-A0A8H6J602-F1
#
_cell.length_a   1.000
_cell.length_b   1.000
_cell.length_c   1.000
_cell.angle_alpha   90.00
_cell.angle_beta   90.00
_cell.angle_gamma   90.00
#
_symmetry.space_group_name_H-M   'P 1'
#
loop_
_entity.id
_entity.type
_entity.pdbx_description
1 polymer ?
#
loop_
_entity_poly.entity_id
_entity_poly.type
_entity_poly.pdbx_seq_one_letter_code
_entity_poly.pdbx_strand_id
1 'polypeptide(L)'
;MAKSKAAKPDEAHVSGQSNKPLTQPAHALSYSQVAEELRANTLNGLSAAEARSRLEKFGHNDLGEAEGVQPFKIIVAQIANAMTMVLILAMAVSFGIESWIEGGVITFVILLNVIVGFFQEYSAEKTMDSLRSLSSPTANIVRDGESMVVPSGEIVPGDLVEIKTGDTIPADVRLIEAVNFETDEALLTGESLPVRKNEDATFPDNTGPGDRLNVAYSSSNVTKGRAKGIVFATGVYTEIGAIASALRKKDSKVREVKRKPNGKAKPHRYLEAYTLTMTDAIGRFLGVSVGTPLQKKLSKLAMLLFGIAIVCAIIVLGANRFEASQEVIIYAVATGLSMIPASLVVVLTITMAAGTKRMVKRNVIVRNLKSLEALGAVTDICSDKTGTLTQGKMLARGAWLPGMGTYTVENSTTPFDPATGDIRFDERSPRHLDFKKGGSATGSVTDAQQLLQQSKSTLAAFLHVASLANLATINKKDDQWVARGDPTEIAIQVFASRFDWNRLRLTTGESAEWSEIAELPFDSDVKRMSVIMKHNTTNEYFAYTKGAVERVIQICTKYTPQDSGELVDMTPVFREEILRNMEALAGLGLRVLALASKPYAGTPSKGDDVARASVECDLVFRGLIGLYDPPRPESAPAVRQCHEAGISVHMLTGDHPETAKAIAIEVGILPTRIERVARNVADAMVMIASQFDALTDDEVDRLPVLPLVIARCAPSTKVRMIEALHRRKKFCAMTGDGVNDSPSLRRADVGIAMGQSGSDVAKDASDIGRKAHGVSWKDLDIEQRVFGDYFHSTDDDQRTDLGDEDLFAEKEGLEK
;
A
#
# COMPACT_ATOMS: atom_id res chain seq x y z
N MET A 1 -18.05 30.70 23.14
CA MET A 1 -16.95 29.93 22.51
C MET A 1 -17.11 30.02 21.00
N ALA A 2 -16.47 31.01 20.39
CA ALA A 2 -16.60 31.31 18.97
C ALA A 2 -15.65 30.41 18.16
N LYS A 3 -16.21 29.66 17.20
CA LYS A 3 -15.45 28.90 16.21
C LYS A 3 -14.54 29.88 15.44
N SER A 4 -13.23 29.66 15.52
CA SER A 4 -12.25 30.31 14.64
C SER A 4 -12.62 29.98 13.19
N LYS A 5 -13.08 31.01 12.45
CA LYS A 5 -13.24 30.92 11.00
C LYS A 5 -11.84 30.80 10.40
N ALA A 6 -11.57 29.70 9.70
CA ALA A 6 -10.41 29.58 8.83
C ALA A 6 -10.29 30.84 7.96
N ALA A 7 -9.08 31.38 7.88
CA ALA A 7 -8.78 32.58 7.11
C ALA A 7 -9.30 32.40 5.68
N LYS A 8 -10.14 33.34 5.22
CA LYS A 8 -10.41 33.47 3.79
C LYS A 8 -9.09 33.84 3.12
N PRO A 9 -8.71 33.22 1.98
CA PRO A 9 -7.57 33.70 1.21
C PRO A 9 -7.95 35.06 0.61
N ASP A 10 -7.58 36.13 1.29
CA ASP A 10 -7.49 37.46 0.72
C ASP A 10 -6.24 37.51 -0.17
N GLU A 11 -6.42 37.99 -1.41
CA GLU A 11 -5.43 38.21 -2.47
C GLU A 11 -4.75 36.96 -3.08
N ALA A 12 -4.54 37.03 -4.40
CA ALA A 12 -4.17 35.91 -5.25
C ALA A 12 -2.85 35.26 -4.80
N HIS A 13 -2.93 34.04 -4.25
CA HIS A 13 -1.76 33.21 -4.04
C HIS A 13 -0.96 33.11 -5.33
N VAL A 14 0.31 33.53 -5.27
CA VAL A 14 1.22 33.48 -6.42
C VAL A 14 1.86 32.10 -6.46
N SER A 15 1.88 31.47 -7.64
CA SER A 15 2.53 30.18 -7.87
C SER A 15 3.99 30.19 -7.37
N GLY A 16 4.40 29.13 -6.66
CA GLY A 16 5.74 28.96 -6.10
C GLY A 16 6.02 29.68 -4.77
N GLN A 17 5.02 30.32 -4.15
CA GLN A 17 5.16 30.99 -2.84
C GLN A 17 4.79 30.07 -1.66
N SER A 18 5.30 30.41 -0.47
CA SER A 18 4.93 29.77 0.80
C SER A 18 3.61 30.36 1.35
N ASN A 19 2.97 29.67 2.32
CA ASN A 19 1.80 30.16 3.05
C ASN A 19 1.98 31.59 3.58
N LYS A 20 3.22 31.97 3.92
CA LYS A 20 3.64 33.37 4.08
C LYS A 20 4.63 33.70 2.96
N PRO A 21 4.45 34.78 2.20
CA PRO A 21 5.33 35.11 1.08
C PRO A 21 6.81 35.16 1.50
N LEU A 22 7.66 34.49 0.73
CA LEU A 22 9.12 34.53 0.81
C LEU A 22 9.65 35.74 0.02
N THR A 23 10.95 36.04 0.14
CA THR A 23 11.55 37.15 -0.64
C THR A 23 11.44 36.93 -2.16
N GLN A 24 11.58 35.69 -2.59
CA GLN A 24 11.35 35.20 -3.96
C GLN A 24 10.65 33.83 -3.89
N PRO A 25 10.03 33.35 -4.98
CA PRO A 25 9.48 31.99 -5.03
C PRO A 25 10.51 30.95 -4.60
N ALA A 26 10.07 29.87 -3.94
CA ALA A 26 10.97 28.88 -3.35
C ALA A 26 11.90 28.19 -4.37
N HIS A 27 11.48 28.12 -5.65
CA HIS A 27 12.29 27.57 -6.75
C HIS A 27 13.39 28.50 -7.25
N ALA A 28 13.28 29.81 -6.98
CA ALA A 28 14.29 30.80 -7.35
C ALA A 28 15.41 30.92 -6.30
N LEU A 29 15.12 30.51 -5.06
CA LEU A 29 16.05 30.52 -3.94
C LEU A 29 16.84 29.21 -3.84
N SER A 30 18.06 29.32 -3.31
CA SER A 30 18.84 28.16 -2.87
C SER A 30 18.18 27.52 -1.64
N TYR A 31 18.40 26.22 -1.42
CA TYR A 31 17.78 25.50 -0.30
C TYR A 31 18.19 26.09 1.06
N SER A 32 19.40 26.66 1.18
CA SER A 32 19.89 27.30 2.40
C SER A 32 19.14 28.60 2.70
N GLN A 33 18.84 29.41 1.69
CA GLN A 33 18.03 30.63 1.83
C GLN A 33 16.59 30.30 2.23
N VAL A 34 15.98 29.28 1.61
CA VAL A 34 14.63 28.83 1.98
C VAL A 34 14.60 28.34 3.43
N ALA A 35 15.62 27.60 3.87
CA ALA A 35 15.75 27.14 5.26
C ALA A 35 15.85 28.32 6.25
N GLU A 36 16.63 29.35 5.90
CA GLU A 36 16.81 30.55 6.73
C GLU A 36 15.51 31.36 6.84
N GLU A 37 14.82 31.61 5.73
CA GLU A 37 13.56 32.36 5.71
C GLU A 37 12.42 31.64 6.44
N LEU A 38 12.35 30.31 6.32
CA LEU A 38 11.39 29.48 7.03
C LEU A 38 11.82 29.15 8.47
N ARG A 39 13.01 29.59 8.90
CA ARG A 39 13.62 29.25 10.19
C ARG A 39 13.59 27.75 10.47
N ALA A 40 14.02 26.95 9.48
CA ALA A 40 14.02 25.50 9.52
C ALA A 40 15.46 24.97 9.61
N ASN A 41 15.66 23.87 10.35
CA ASN A 41 16.95 23.20 10.44
C ASN A 41 17.04 22.07 9.40
N THR A 42 18.06 22.08 8.55
CA THR A 42 18.25 21.12 7.45
C THR A 42 18.70 19.73 7.91
N LEU A 43 19.17 19.58 9.15
CA LEU A 43 19.66 18.32 9.73
C LEU A 43 18.69 17.74 10.75
N ASN A 44 18.24 18.57 11.70
CA ASN A 44 17.43 18.11 12.83
C ASN A 44 15.93 18.37 12.65
N GLY A 45 15.52 19.09 11.60
CA GLY A 45 14.13 19.50 11.40
C GLY A 45 13.62 20.49 12.45
N LEU A 46 12.30 20.67 12.52
CA LEU A 46 11.65 21.53 13.51
C LEU A 46 11.52 20.83 14.87
N SER A 47 11.37 21.60 15.94
CA SER A 47 10.99 21.04 17.24
C SER A 47 9.49 20.71 17.28
N ALA A 48 9.10 19.68 18.04
CA ALA A 48 7.69 19.30 18.18
C ALA A 48 6.81 20.45 18.71
N ALA A 49 7.35 21.31 19.58
CA ALA A 49 6.65 22.48 20.11
C ALA A 49 6.41 23.55 19.04
N GLU A 50 7.43 23.83 18.22
CA GLU A 50 7.32 24.80 17.14
C GLU A 50 6.37 24.33 16.04
N ALA A 51 6.42 23.04 15.69
CA ALA A 51 5.50 22.46 14.73
C ALA A 51 4.02 22.61 15.17
N ARG A 52 3.70 22.35 16.44
CA ARG A 52 2.35 22.59 16.99
C ARG A 52 1.93 24.04 16.90
N SER A 53 2.83 24.98 17.24
CA SER A 53 2.54 26.42 17.13
C SER A 53 2.28 26.85 15.68
N ARG A 54 3.04 26.32 14.73
CA ARG A 54 2.83 26.57 13.29
C ARG A 54 1.52 25.96 12.79
N LEU A 55 1.13 24.80 13.29
CA LEU A 55 -0.14 24.14 12.93
C LEU A 55 -1.35 24.98 13.36
N GLU A 56 -1.33 25.54 14.58
CA GLU A 56 -2.38 26.45 15.05
C GLU A 56 -2.47 27.74 14.21
N LYS A 57 -1.32 28.22 13.71
CA LYS A 57 -1.21 29.47 12.94
C LYS A 57 -1.62 29.31 11.47
N PHE A 58 -1.12 28.27 10.80
CA PHE A 58 -1.31 28.07 9.35
C PHE A 58 -2.49 27.14 9.03
N GLY A 59 -3.01 26.41 10.02
CA GLY A 59 -4.05 25.42 9.82
C GLY A 59 -3.51 24.08 9.33
N HIS A 60 -4.42 23.12 9.17
CA HIS A 60 -4.09 21.78 8.70
C HIS A 60 -3.78 21.77 7.21
N ASN A 61 -2.89 20.88 6.80
CA ASN A 61 -2.51 20.63 5.40
C ASN A 61 -3.58 19.82 4.66
N ASP A 62 -4.78 20.42 4.50
CA ASP A 62 -5.91 19.82 3.80
C ASP A 62 -6.42 20.72 2.67
N LEU A 63 -6.89 20.12 1.58
CA LEU A 63 -7.40 20.83 0.39
C LEU A 63 -8.82 21.41 0.58
N GLY A 64 -9.26 21.58 1.82
CA GLY A 64 -10.61 22.00 2.24
C GLY A 64 -11.53 20.82 2.53
N GLU A 65 -12.16 20.86 3.71
CA GLU A 65 -13.02 19.81 4.29
C GLU A 65 -14.03 19.25 3.27
N ALA A 66 -14.19 17.93 3.25
CA ALA A 66 -15.42 17.32 2.76
C ALA A 66 -16.56 17.84 3.64
N GLU A 67 -17.67 18.28 3.05
CA GLU A 67 -18.82 18.78 3.82
C GLU A 67 -19.21 17.75 4.89
N GLY A 68 -18.99 18.06 6.17
CA GLY A 68 -19.40 17.21 7.27
C GLY A 68 -20.91 16.95 7.27
N VAL A 69 -21.35 16.00 8.09
CA VAL A 69 -22.75 15.56 8.17
C VAL A 69 -23.71 16.75 8.30
N GLN A 70 -24.63 16.91 7.34
CA GLN A 70 -25.62 17.99 7.32
C GLN A 70 -27.00 17.44 7.75
N PRO A 71 -27.44 17.65 9.00
CA PRO A 71 -28.68 17.05 9.51
C PRO A 71 -29.91 17.40 8.65
N PHE A 72 -29.97 18.62 8.14
CA PHE A 72 -31.07 19.07 7.28
C PHE A 72 -31.13 18.30 5.96
N LYS A 73 -29.98 17.99 5.35
CA LYS A 73 -29.90 17.24 4.10
C LYS A 73 -30.41 15.81 4.28
N ILE A 74 -30.13 15.19 5.41
CA ILE A 74 -30.61 13.84 5.78
C ILE A 74 -32.13 13.83 5.93
N ILE A 75 -32.70 14.81 6.63
CA ILE A 75 -34.16 14.91 6.81
C ILE A 75 -34.86 15.06 5.45
N VAL A 76 -34.34 15.95 4.58
CA VAL A 76 -34.87 16.13 3.23
C VAL A 76 -34.75 14.84 2.42
N ALA A 77 -33.61 14.14 2.50
CA ALA A 77 -33.42 12.86 1.81
C ALA A 77 -34.42 11.79 2.28
N GLN A 78 -34.75 11.75 3.58
CA GLN A 78 -35.70 10.79 4.13
C GLN A 78 -37.16 11.06 3.72
N ILE A 79 -37.54 12.34 3.62
CA ILE A 79 -38.84 12.77 3.08
C ILE A 79 -38.91 12.49 1.58
N ALA A 80 -37.82 12.76 0.87
CA ALA A 80 -37.66 12.55 -0.56
C ALA A 80 -37.51 11.07 -0.96
N ASN A 81 -37.42 10.15 -0.01
CA ASN A 81 -37.32 8.72 -0.31
C ASN A 81 -38.56 8.26 -1.07
N ALA A 82 -38.35 7.50 -2.16
CA ALA A 82 -39.40 6.94 -3.01
C ALA A 82 -40.54 6.30 -2.21
N MET A 83 -40.20 5.52 -1.18
CA MET A 83 -41.19 4.82 -0.35
C MET A 83 -41.98 5.79 0.53
N THR A 84 -41.33 6.80 1.11
CA THR A 84 -42.00 7.85 1.89
C THR A 84 -42.92 8.71 1.01
N MET A 85 -42.51 8.98 -0.24
CA MET A 85 -43.34 9.72 -1.20
C MET A 85 -44.66 9.02 -1.53
N VAL A 86 -44.66 7.68 -1.57
CA VAL A 86 -45.89 6.89 -1.73
C VAL A 86 -46.80 7.06 -0.53
N LEU A 87 -46.25 7.05 0.68
CA LEU A 87 -47.01 7.30 1.90
C LEU A 87 -47.57 8.73 1.93
N ILE A 88 -46.80 9.71 1.49
CA ILE A 88 -47.25 11.11 1.38
C ILE A 88 -48.39 11.22 0.37
N LEU A 89 -48.32 10.50 -0.74
CA LEU A 89 -49.41 10.46 -1.73
C LEU A 89 -50.65 9.76 -1.18
N ALA A 90 -50.49 8.63 -0.48
CA ALA A 90 -51.58 7.94 0.21
C ALA A 90 -52.24 8.83 1.29
N MET A 91 -51.42 9.54 2.08
CA MET A 91 -51.87 10.54 3.05
C MET A 91 -52.68 11.66 2.37
N ALA A 92 -52.20 12.19 1.26
CA ALA A 92 -52.90 13.23 0.50
C ALA A 92 -54.25 12.73 -0.05
N VAL A 93 -54.31 11.48 -0.52
CA VAL A 93 -55.55 10.85 -0.98
C VAL A 93 -56.53 10.66 0.19
N SER A 94 -56.08 10.12 1.34
CA SER A 94 -56.94 9.92 2.53
C SER A 94 -57.54 11.23 3.04
N PHE A 95 -56.74 12.30 3.16
CA PHE A 95 -57.27 13.61 3.53
C PHE A 95 -58.19 14.21 2.45
N GLY A 96 -57.91 13.94 1.18
CA GLY A 96 -58.75 14.37 0.07
C GLY A 96 -60.15 13.76 0.05
N ILE A 97 -60.35 12.61 0.71
CA ILE A 97 -61.65 11.91 0.82
C ILE A 97 -62.25 12.12 2.22
N GLU A 98 -61.76 13.10 2.98
CA GLU A 98 -62.23 13.42 4.34
C GLU A 98 -62.14 12.24 5.33
N SER A 99 -61.23 11.30 5.07
CA SER A 99 -60.93 10.13 5.90
C SER A 99 -59.86 10.53 6.93
N TRP A 100 -60.31 11.28 7.94
CA TRP A 100 -59.44 11.93 8.93
C TRP A 100 -58.68 10.93 9.82
N ILE A 101 -59.30 9.79 10.14
CA ILE A 101 -58.71 8.77 11.02
C ILE A 101 -57.53 8.11 10.31
N GLU A 102 -57.76 7.61 9.10
CA GLU A 102 -56.75 6.92 8.30
C GLU A 102 -55.65 7.88 7.85
N GLY A 103 -56.01 9.09 7.42
CA GLY A 103 -55.04 10.15 7.13
C GLY A 103 -54.15 10.48 8.33
N GLY A 104 -54.74 10.53 9.54
CA GLY A 104 -54.01 10.70 10.79
C GLY A 104 -53.03 9.56 11.10
N VAL A 105 -53.46 8.30 10.92
CA VAL A 105 -52.61 7.12 11.11
C VAL A 105 -51.43 7.12 10.13
N ILE A 106 -51.68 7.38 8.84
CA ILE A 106 -50.61 7.43 7.82
C ILE A 106 -49.63 8.56 8.14
N THR A 107 -50.12 9.74 8.54
CA THR A 107 -49.27 10.86 8.94
C THR A 107 -48.38 10.49 10.12
N PHE A 108 -48.94 9.81 11.13
CA PHE A 108 -48.16 9.33 12.28
C PHE A 108 -47.08 8.33 11.86
N VAL A 109 -47.40 7.38 10.98
CA VAL A 109 -46.43 6.40 10.46
C VAL A 109 -45.31 7.09 9.66
N ILE A 110 -45.64 8.07 8.82
CA ILE A 110 -44.65 8.87 8.08
C ILE A 110 -43.73 9.58 9.07
N LEU A 111 -44.30 10.29 10.05
CA LEU A 111 -43.53 11.04 11.05
C LEU A 111 -42.60 10.11 11.83
N LEU A 112 -43.12 8.97 12.29
CA LEU A 112 -42.35 7.96 13.01
C LEU A 112 -41.21 7.41 12.14
N ASN A 113 -41.48 7.05 10.88
CA ASN A 113 -40.47 6.55 9.95
C ASN A 113 -39.41 7.60 9.60
N VAL A 114 -39.80 8.87 9.47
CA VAL A 114 -38.86 9.98 9.20
C VAL A 114 -37.98 10.23 10.41
N ILE A 115 -38.54 10.23 11.63
CA ILE A 115 -37.78 10.43 12.88
C ILE A 115 -36.82 9.27 13.12
N VAL A 116 -37.33 8.03 13.09
CA VAL A 116 -36.52 6.83 13.31
C VAL A 116 -35.45 6.72 12.22
N GLY A 117 -35.82 6.91 10.96
CA GLY A 117 -34.88 6.91 9.84
C GLY A 117 -33.82 8.01 9.95
N PHE A 118 -34.20 9.23 10.37
CA PHE A 118 -33.24 10.31 10.62
C PHE A 118 -32.23 9.94 11.70
N PHE A 119 -32.68 9.41 12.85
CA PHE A 119 -31.77 9.01 13.93
C PHE A 119 -30.84 7.87 13.48
N GLN A 120 -31.36 6.90 12.74
CA GLN A 120 -30.60 5.78 12.19
C GLN A 120 -29.54 6.25 11.19
N GLU A 121 -29.93 7.05 10.19
CA GLU A 121 -29.04 7.57 9.15
C GLU A 121 -28.01 8.55 9.73
N TYR A 122 -28.41 9.46 10.61
CA TYR A 122 -27.50 10.41 11.27
C TYR A 122 -26.43 9.69 12.10
N SER A 123 -26.82 8.65 12.83
CA SER A 123 -25.88 7.86 13.64
C SER A 123 -24.91 7.07 12.75
N ALA A 124 -25.40 6.52 11.63
CA ALA A 124 -24.59 5.82 10.65
C ALA A 124 -23.62 6.78 9.93
N GLU A 125 -24.09 7.92 9.43
CA GLU A 125 -23.29 8.90 8.69
C GLU A 125 -22.23 9.55 9.59
N LYS A 126 -22.58 9.88 10.85
CA LYS A 126 -21.60 10.37 11.83
C LYS A 126 -20.52 9.33 12.13
N THR A 127 -20.91 8.07 12.26
CA THR A 127 -19.94 6.98 12.42
C THR A 127 -19.04 6.91 11.20
N MET A 128 -19.60 6.95 9.98
CA MET A 128 -18.82 6.92 8.74
C MET A 128 -17.86 8.11 8.57
N ASP A 129 -18.30 9.33 8.90
CA ASP A 129 -17.49 10.54 8.77
C ASP A 129 -16.25 10.49 9.68
N SER A 130 -16.44 10.07 10.93
CA SER A 130 -15.33 9.82 11.87
C SER A 130 -14.39 8.68 11.44
N LEU A 131 -14.86 7.74 10.63
CA LEU A 131 -14.03 6.66 10.10
C LEU A 131 -13.26 7.10 8.85
N ARG A 132 -13.84 8.01 8.05
CA ARG A 132 -13.19 8.57 6.86
C ARG A 132 -11.98 9.42 7.22
N SER A 133 -12.05 10.18 8.32
CA SER A 133 -10.91 10.99 8.80
C SER A 133 -9.71 10.15 9.27
N LEU A 134 -9.91 8.87 9.58
CA LEU A 134 -8.83 7.95 9.96
C LEU A 134 -8.03 7.41 8.75
N SER A 135 -8.45 7.71 7.52
CA SER A 135 -7.82 7.23 6.28
C SER A 135 -6.85 8.23 5.65
N SER A 136 -6.57 9.36 6.30
CA SER A 136 -5.70 10.39 5.74
C SER A 136 -4.27 9.87 5.47
N PRO A 137 -3.61 10.33 4.39
CA PRO A 137 -2.22 9.99 4.10
C PRO A 137 -1.27 10.36 5.26
N THR A 138 -0.11 9.72 5.29
CA THR A 138 0.95 9.97 6.28
C THR A 138 2.24 10.36 5.56
N ALA A 139 3.13 11.10 6.22
CA ALA A 139 4.47 11.36 5.70
C ALA A 139 5.56 11.10 6.73
N ASN A 140 6.75 10.77 6.24
CA ASN A 140 7.96 10.68 7.04
C ASN A 140 8.59 12.07 7.17
N ILE A 141 8.76 12.53 8.41
CA ILE A 141 9.38 13.81 8.72
C ILE A 141 10.50 13.64 9.73
N VAL A 142 11.37 14.64 9.82
CA VAL A 142 12.36 14.75 10.89
C VAL A 142 11.93 15.88 11.82
N ARG A 143 11.74 15.56 13.10
CA ARG A 143 11.53 16.55 14.18
C ARG A 143 12.43 16.19 15.36
N ASP A 144 13.04 17.20 15.99
CA ASP A 144 13.99 17.02 17.09
C ASP A 144 15.16 16.04 16.76
N GLY A 145 15.55 15.91 15.48
CA GLY A 145 16.58 15.00 15.00
C GLY A 145 16.16 13.54 14.84
N GLU A 146 14.90 13.20 15.11
CA GLU A 146 14.36 11.85 14.96
C GLU A 146 13.38 11.76 13.78
N SER A 147 13.51 10.71 12.98
CA SER A 147 12.57 10.41 11.90
C SER A 147 11.28 9.83 12.48
N MET A 148 10.14 10.46 12.20
CA MET A 148 8.83 10.02 12.65
C MET A 148 7.79 10.07 11.53
N VAL A 149 6.79 9.20 11.62
CA VAL A 149 5.64 9.18 10.69
C VAL A 149 4.53 10.04 11.30
N VAL A 150 4.09 11.07 10.58
CA VAL A 150 2.95 11.92 11.00
C VAL A 150 1.83 11.90 9.96
N PRO A 151 0.56 12.15 10.35
CA PRO A 151 -0.51 12.40 9.38
C PRO A 151 -0.18 13.61 8.50
N SER A 152 -0.45 13.51 7.19
CA SER A 152 -0.11 14.57 6.25
C SER A 152 -0.79 15.90 6.56
N GLY A 153 -1.97 15.86 7.18
CA GLY A 153 -2.70 17.05 7.65
C GLY A 153 -2.01 17.84 8.77
N GLU A 154 -1.06 17.23 9.49
CA GLU A 154 -0.28 17.87 10.58
C GLU A 154 1.05 18.50 10.11
N ILE A 155 1.33 18.43 8.80
CA ILE A 155 2.55 18.97 8.21
C ILE A 155 2.43 20.48 8.07
N VAL A 156 3.50 21.18 8.44
CA VAL A 156 3.55 22.65 8.45
C VAL A 156 4.71 23.17 7.62
N PRO A 157 4.63 24.43 7.13
CA PRO A 157 5.76 25.07 6.47
C PRO A 157 7.00 25.08 7.39
N GLY A 158 8.13 24.63 6.86
CA GLY A 158 9.41 24.46 7.54
C GLY A 158 9.71 23.05 8.02
N ASP A 159 8.75 22.11 7.97
CA ASP A 159 9.05 20.70 8.29
C ASP A 159 10.06 20.11 7.29
N LEU A 160 10.99 19.30 7.80
CA LEU A 160 11.92 18.52 6.98
C LEU A 160 11.28 17.17 6.67
N VAL A 161 10.98 16.91 5.40
CA VAL A 161 10.38 15.67 4.92
C VAL A 161 11.44 14.75 4.33
N GLU A 162 11.31 13.45 4.60
CA GLU A 162 12.10 12.39 3.96
C GLU A 162 11.20 11.61 3.01
N ILE A 163 11.59 11.58 1.75
CA ILE A 163 10.75 11.06 0.66
C ILE A 163 11.50 9.92 -0.01
N LYS A 164 10.83 8.79 -0.20
CA LYS A 164 11.35 7.62 -0.91
C LYS A 164 10.40 7.20 -2.02
N THR A 165 10.88 6.29 -2.87
CA THR A 165 10.08 5.69 -3.94
C THR A 165 8.77 5.10 -3.39
N GLY A 166 7.65 5.49 -3.98
CA GLY A 166 6.29 5.08 -3.61
C GLY A 166 5.59 5.91 -2.55
N ASP A 167 6.27 6.87 -1.94
CA ASP A 167 5.62 7.88 -1.13
C ASP A 167 4.91 8.88 -2.04
N THR A 168 3.80 9.44 -1.55
CA THR A 168 3.15 10.59 -2.17
C THR A 168 3.69 11.84 -1.49
N ILE A 169 4.08 12.84 -2.29
CA ILE A 169 4.60 14.08 -1.73
C ILE A 169 3.50 14.76 -0.91
N PRO A 170 3.70 15.04 0.39
CA PRO A 170 2.62 15.46 1.27
C PRO A 170 2.21 16.94 1.14
N ALA A 171 3.10 17.78 0.63
CA ALA A 171 3.00 19.23 0.54
C ALA A 171 3.97 19.73 -0.54
N ASP A 172 4.04 21.02 -0.86
CA ASP A 172 5.07 21.47 -1.81
C ASP A 172 6.41 21.64 -1.09
N VAL A 173 7.45 21.01 -1.64
CA VAL A 173 8.74 20.77 -0.97
C VAL A 173 9.88 21.33 -1.82
N ARG A 174 10.76 22.11 -1.20
CA ARG A 174 12.06 22.49 -1.76
C ARG A 174 13.09 21.42 -1.44
N LEU A 175 13.66 20.79 -2.46
CA LEU A 175 14.62 19.70 -2.29
C LEU A 175 15.95 20.21 -1.72
N ILE A 176 16.56 19.46 -0.82
CA ILE A 176 17.89 19.70 -0.24
C ILE A 176 18.90 18.67 -0.76
N GLU A 177 18.46 17.41 -0.83
CA GLU A 177 19.28 16.26 -1.23
C GLU A 177 18.40 15.37 -2.11
N ALA A 178 18.85 14.99 -3.31
CA ALA A 178 18.09 14.12 -4.20
C ALA A 178 19.01 13.10 -4.90
N VAL A 179 18.73 11.81 -4.73
CA VAL A 179 19.51 10.73 -5.35
C VAL A 179 18.62 9.99 -6.33
N ASN A 180 18.88 10.19 -7.64
CA ASN A 180 18.06 9.65 -8.74
C ASN A 180 16.55 9.85 -8.53
N PHE A 181 16.19 11.01 -8.00
CA PHE A 181 14.83 11.31 -7.59
C PHE A 181 13.98 11.71 -8.81
N GLU A 182 12.93 10.95 -9.06
CA GLU A 182 11.97 11.18 -10.13
C GLU A 182 10.55 11.20 -9.57
N THR A 183 9.75 12.19 -9.98
CA THR A 183 8.35 12.33 -9.59
C THR A 183 7.44 12.24 -10.80
N ASP A 184 6.33 11.53 -10.64
CA ASP A 184 5.21 11.55 -11.59
C ASP A 184 4.33 12.76 -11.25
N GLU A 185 4.38 13.75 -12.12
CA GLU A 185 3.67 15.03 -11.99
C GLU A 185 2.51 15.14 -12.99
N ALA A 186 2.03 14.01 -13.52
CA ALA A 186 0.94 13.97 -14.51
C ALA A 186 -0.33 14.68 -14.04
N LEU A 187 -0.59 14.71 -12.72
CA LEU A 187 -1.73 15.44 -12.14
C LEU A 187 -1.61 16.96 -12.29
N LEU A 188 -0.39 17.50 -12.36
CA LEU A 188 -0.09 18.92 -12.43
C LEU A 188 0.22 19.38 -13.86
N THR A 189 1.05 18.63 -14.58
CA THR A 189 1.55 19.01 -15.92
C THR A 189 0.77 18.34 -17.05
N GLY A 190 0.10 17.22 -16.78
CA GLY A 190 -0.55 16.39 -17.80
C GLY A 190 0.43 15.51 -18.60
N GLU A 191 1.73 15.60 -18.33
CA GLU A 191 2.75 14.78 -18.97
C GLU A 191 2.89 13.43 -18.27
N SER A 192 2.95 12.35 -19.04
CA SER A 192 2.95 10.98 -18.50
C SER A 192 4.34 10.44 -18.16
N LEU A 193 5.40 11.18 -18.51
CA LEU A 193 6.77 10.77 -18.25
C LEU A 193 7.22 11.33 -16.90
N PRO A 194 7.83 10.50 -16.03
CA PRO A 194 8.40 10.98 -14.78
C PRO A 194 9.46 12.05 -15.01
N VAL A 195 9.48 13.06 -14.14
CA VAL A 195 10.39 14.21 -14.22
C VAL A 195 11.52 14.01 -13.23
N ARG A 196 12.76 13.99 -13.72
CA ARG A 196 13.97 13.92 -12.88
C ARG A 196 14.24 15.26 -12.22
N LYS A 197 14.40 15.24 -10.90
CA LYS A 197 14.64 16.42 -10.09
C LYS A 197 16.13 16.70 -9.91
N ASN A 198 16.44 17.97 -9.65
CA ASN A 198 17.78 18.50 -9.42
C ASN A 198 17.72 19.53 -8.28
N GLU A 199 18.31 19.19 -7.14
CA GLU A 199 18.29 19.96 -5.91
C GLU A 199 19.10 21.28 -5.98
N ASP A 200 20.21 21.28 -6.73
CA ASP A 200 21.18 22.38 -6.78
C ASP A 200 20.76 23.48 -7.77
N ALA A 201 19.88 23.16 -8.72
CA ALA A 201 19.39 24.11 -9.69
C ALA A 201 18.53 25.21 -9.04
N THR A 202 18.63 26.43 -9.56
CA THR A 202 17.71 27.55 -9.28
C THR A 202 17.14 28.07 -10.59
N PHE A 203 15.89 28.54 -10.55
CA PHE A 203 15.14 28.93 -11.75
C PHE A 203 14.59 30.35 -11.64
N PRO A 204 14.41 31.08 -12.75
CA PRO A 204 13.79 32.41 -12.71
C PRO A 204 12.37 32.41 -12.10
N ASP A 205 11.97 33.53 -11.51
CA ASP A 205 10.67 33.70 -10.85
C ASP A 205 9.47 33.28 -11.72
N ASN A 206 9.52 33.56 -13.03
CA ASN A 206 8.45 33.29 -14.00
C ASN A 206 8.43 31.85 -14.56
N THR A 207 9.24 30.95 -14.03
CA THR A 207 9.31 29.55 -14.48
C THR A 207 8.00 28.83 -14.15
N GLY A 208 7.42 28.12 -15.11
CA GLY A 208 6.18 27.36 -14.92
C GLY A 208 6.40 26.15 -14.00
N PRO A 209 5.37 25.64 -13.30
CA PRO A 209 5.53 24.56 -12.33
C PRO A 209 6.21 23.29 -12.89
N GLY A 210 5.92 22.91 -14.14
CA GLY A 210 6.54 21.73 -14.76
C GLY A 210 8.05 21.81 -14.97
N ASP A 211 8.60 23.01 -15.13
CA ASP A 211 10.04 23.22 -15.41
C ASP A 211 10.87 23.39 -14.13
N ARG A 212 10.25 23.50 -12.95
CA ARG A 212 10.94 23.69 -11.66
C ARG A 212 11.44 22.33 -11.14
N LEU A 213 12.65 21.95 -11.54
CA LEU A 213 13.24 20.64 -11.20
C LEU A 213 13.73 20.55 -9.75
N ASN A 214 13.80 21.67 -9.02
CA ASN A 214 14.29 21.74 -7.64
C ASN A 214 13.16 21.68 -6.59
N VAL A 215 11.92 21.56 -7.05
CA VAL A 215 10.71 21.46 -6.22
C VAL A 215 10.00 20.14 -6.50
N ALA A 216 9.49 19.53 -5.45
CA ALA A 216 8.56 18.40 -5.52
C ALA A 216 7.17 18.86 -5.06
N TYR A 217 6.14 18.53 -5.84
CA TYR A 217 4.78 19.04 -5.60
C TYR A 217 3.90 18.06 -4.85
N SER A 218 3.05 18.60 -3.98
CA SER A 218 1.95 17.92 -3.30
C SER A 218 1.21 16.94 -4.23
N SER A 219 0.81 15.78 -3.71
CA SER A 219 0.06 14.73 -4.42
C SER A 219 0.74 14.13 -5.66
N SER A 220 1.99 14.50 -5.95
CA SER A 220 2.82 13.80 -6.94
C SER A 220 3.36 12.51 -6.34
N ASN A 221 3.57 11.50 -7.17
CA ASN A 221 4.07 10.20 -6.70
C ASN A 221 5.55 10.05 -7.01
N VAL A 222 6.32 9.52 -6.06
CA VAL A 222 7.75 9.28 -6.28
C VAL A 222 7.92 7.97 -7.02
N THR A 223 8.46 8.05 -8.23
CA THR A 223 8.62 6.89 -9.12
C THR A 223 9.97 6.22 -8.95
N LYS A 224 11.02 6.99 -8.66
CA LYS A 224 12.38 6.50 -8.47
C LYS A 224 13.15 7.38 -7.49
N GLY A 225 14.13 6.77 -6.82
CA GLY A 225 15.07 7.46 -5.94
C GLY A 225 14.52 7.83 -4.57
N ARG A 226 15.27 8.69 -3.90
CA ARG A 226 14.94 9.26 -2.59
C ARG A 226 15.38 10.71 -2.54
N ALA A 227 14.72 11.50 -1.72
CA ALA A 227 15.09 12.89 -1.48
C ALA A 227 14.75 13.34 -0.06
N LYS A 228 15.39 14.43 0.36
CA LYS A 228 15.01 15.22 1.53
C LYS A 228 14.67 16.63 1.08
N GLY A 229 13.73 17.26 1.75
CA GLY A 229 13.41 18.64 1.45
C GLY A 229 12.60 19.35 2.54
N ILE A 230 12.52 20.67 2.41
CA ILE A 230 11.79 21.53 3.35
C ILE A 230 10.43 21.84 2.75
N VAL A 231 9.38 21.61 3.52
CA VAL A 231 8.02 22.00 3.13
C VAL A 231 7.93 23.52 3.12
N PHE A 232 7.55 24.11 1.99
CA PHE A 232 7.34 25.56 1.92
C PHE A 232 5.87 25.95 1.78
N ALA A 233 5.03 25.14 1.14
CA ALA A 233 3.59 25.42 1.02
C ALA A 233 2.71 24.22 1.42
N THR A 234 1.60 24.49 2.13
CA THR A 234 0.66 23.47 2.62
C THR A 234 -0.80 23.79 2.29
N GLY A 235 -1.63 22.76 2.15
CA GLY A 235 -3.06 22.83 1.94
C GLY A 235 -3.43 23.58 0.66
N VAL A 236 -4.34 24.54 0.79
CA VAL A 236 -4.81 25.39 -0.33
C VAL A 236 -3.71 26.28 -0.96
N TYR A 237 -2.57 26.44 -0.29
CA TYR A 237 -1.42 27.22 -0.76
C TYR A 237 -0.48 26.41 -1.67
N THR A 238 -0.64 25.08 -1.74
CA THR A 238 0.10 24.25 -2.70
C THR A 238 -0.36 24.51 -4.14
N GLU A 239 0.45 24.18 -5.15
CA GLU A 239 0.07 24.32 -6.57
C GLU A 239 -1.20 23.53 -6.90
N ILE A 240 -1.28 22.28 -6.45
CA ILE A 240 -2.48 21.46 -6.61
C ILE A 240 -3.65 22.04 -5.80
N GLY A 241 -3.40 22.57 -4.60
CA GLY A 241 -4.44 23.20 -3.79
C GLY A 241 -5.04 24.46 -4.42
N ALA A 242 -4.21 25.27 -5.07
CA ALA A 242 -4.64 26.43 -5.84
C ALA A 242 -5.53 26.02 -7.02
N ILE A 243 -5.14 24.96 -7.76
CA ILE A 243 -5.95 24.38 -8.85
C ILE A 243 -7.27 23.82 -8.32
N ALA A 244 -7.25 23.05 -7.23
CA ALA A 244 -8.44 22.47 -6.62
C ALA A 244 -9.44 23.55 -6.16
N SER A 245 -8.94 24.63 -5.55
CA SER A 245 -9.76 25.78 -5.14
C SER A 245 -10.39 26.51 -6.35
N ALA A 246 -9.65 26.63 -7.44
CA ALA A 246 -10.15 27.20 -8.70
C ALA A 246 -11.22 26.31 -9.38
N LEU A 247 -11.08 24.98 -9.31
CA LEU A 247 -12.05 24.02 -9.84
C LEU A 247 -13.35 24.00 -9.02
N ARG A 248 -13.28 24.01 -7.68
CA ARG A 248 -14.48 24.05 -6.81
C ARG A 248 -15.38 25.27 -7.08
N LYS A 249 -14.82 26.38 -7.57
CA LYS A 249 -15.60 27.56 -8.00
C LYS A 249 -16.45 27.33 -9.27
N LYS A 250 -16.23 26.25 -10.03
CA LYS A 250 -16.87 25.99 -11.32
C LYS A 250 -17.94 24.88 -11.31
N ASP A 251 -18.22 24.22 -10.19
CA ASP A 251 -19.23 23.15 -10.12
C ASP A 251 -20.67 23.68 -10.23
N SER A 252 -21.10 23.96 -11.46
CA SER A 252 -22.51 24.15 -11.77
C SER A 252 -23.19 22.76 -11.83
N LYS A 253 -24.29 22.57 -11.10
CA LYS A 253 -25.05 21.30 -11.05
C LYS A 253 -25.78 20.97 -12.37
N VAL A 254 -25.55 21.74 -13.45
CA VAL A 254 -26.29 21.67 -14.71
C VAL A 254 -25.37 21.13 -15.81
N ARG A 255 -25.80 20.06 -16.51
CA ARG A 255 -25.06 19.52 -17.67
C ARG A 255 -24.97 20.59 -18.77
N GLU A 256 -23.75 20.89 -19.21
CA GLU A 256 -23.54 21.82 -20.31
C GLU A 256 -24.03 21.21 -21.63
N VAL A 257 -24.82 22.00 -22.37
CA VAL A 257 -25.37 21.60 -23.66
C VAL A 257 -24.25 21.52 -24.68
N LYS A 258 -24.04 20.36 -25.32
CA LYS A 258 -23.05 20.20 -26.41
C LYS A 258 -23.41 21.11 -27.60
N ARG A 259 -22.73 22.25 -27.71
CA ARG A 259 -22.84 23.22 -28.80
C ARG A 259 -22.00 22.78 -30.00
N LYS A 260 -22.42 23.16 -31.21
CA LYS A 260 -21.59 23.00 -32.43
C LYS A 260 -20.43 24.01 -32.43
N PRO A 261 -19.41 23.86 -33.31
CA PRO A 261 -18.32 24.84 -33.47
C PRO A 261 -18.79 26.28 -33.73
N ASN A 262 -20.02 26.45 -34.22
CA ASN A 262 -20.65 27.74 -34.50
C ASN A 262 -21.48 28.31 -33.32
N GLY A 263 -21.29 27.81 -32.10
CA GLY A 263 -21.89 28.33 -30.86
C GLY A 263 -23.40 28.08 -30.65
N LYS A 264 -24.16 27.68 -31.67
CA LYS A 264 -25.62 27.42 -31.58
C LYS A 264 -25.95 25.94 -31.35
N ALA A 265 -26.90 25.66 -30.46
CA ALA A 265 -27.46 24.32 -30.20
C ALA A 265 -28.94 24.24 -30.65
N LYS A 266 -29.36 23.08 -31.17
CA LYS A 266 -30.75 22.84 -31.63
C LYS A 266 -31.69 22.66 -30.42
N PRO A 267 -32.99 23.04 -30.51
CA PRO A 267 -33.95 22.95 -29.40
C PRO A 267 -34.07 21.54 -28.79
N HIS A 268 -34.04 20.48 -29.63
CA HIS A 268 -34.10 19.11 -29.13
C HIS A 268 -32.94 18.73 -28.21
N ARG A 269 -31.76 19.36 -28.34
CA ARG A 269 -30.61 19.07 -27.47
C ARG A 269 -30.73 19.73 -26.10
N TYR A 270 -31.46 20.82 -26.00
CA TYR A 270 -31.87 21.39 -24.72
C TYR A 270 -32.90 20.50 -24.04
N LEU A 271 -33.87 19.98 -24.81
CA LEU A 271 -34.87 19.05 -24.30
C LEU A 271 -34.25 17.70 -23.90
N GLU A 272 -33.32 17.17 -24.67
CA GLU A 272 -32.57 15.94 -24.37
C GLU A 272 -31.67 16.12 -23.14
N ALA A 273 -30.93 17.22 -23.06
CA ALA A 273 -30.14 17.53 -21.87
C ALA A 273 -31.02 17.72 -20.63
N TYR A 274 -32.19 18.36 -20.77
CA TYR A 274 -33.16 18.54 -19.68
C TYR A 274 -33.78 17.21 -19.24
N THR A 275 -34.29 16.41 -20.19
CA THR A 275 -34.90 15.10 -19.91
C THR A 275 -33.91 14.12 -19.31
N LEU A 276 -32.68 14.03 -19.85
CA LEU A 276 -31.62 13.18 -19.27
C LEU A 276 -31.16 13.67 -17.89
N THR A 277 -31.11 14.99 -17.67
CA THR A 277 -30.82 15.55 -16.34
C THR A 277 -31.96 15.26 -15.37
N MET A 278 -33.21 15.26 -15.84
CA MET A 278 -34.39 14.96 -15.04
C MET A 278 -34.49 13.46 -14.73
N THR A 279 -34.19 12.57 -15.67
CA THR A 279 -34.14 11.12 -15.43
C THR A 279 -32.98 10.73 -14.54
N ASP A 280 -31.81 11.36 -14.68
CA ASP A 280 -30.68 11.16 -13.76
C ASP A 280 -31.02 11.71 -12.36
N ALA A 281 -31.73 12.83 -12.27
CA ALA A 281 -32.22 13.37 -11.01
C ALA A 281 -33.22 12.43 -10.35
N ILE A 282 -34.17 11.87 -11.11
CA ILE A 282 -35.15 10.89 -10.63
C ILE A 282 -34.45 9.58 -10.23
N GLY A 283 -33.49 9.09 -11.01
CA GLY A 283 -32.73 7.88 -10.70
C GLY A 283 -31.87 8.03 -9.43
N ARG A 284 -31.29 9.22 -9.22
CA ARG A 284 -30.60 9.58 -7.97
C ARG A 284 -31.59 9.71 -6.81
N PHE A 285 -32.74 10.32 -7.05
CA PHE A 285 -33.80 10.52 -6.08
C PHE A 285 -34.42 9.20 -5.60
N LEU A 286 -34.63 8.25 -6.51
CA LEU A 286 -35.17 6.91 -6.21
C LEU A 286 -34.09 5.92 -5.70
N GLY A 287 -32.83 6.35 -5.57
CA GLY A 287 -31.74 5.51 -5.06
C GLY A 287 -31.27 4.39 -6.01
N VAL A 288 -31.77 4.33 -7.25
CA VAL A 288 -31.45 3.25 -8.21
C VAL A 288 -30.06 3.43 -8.82
N SER A 289 -29.54 4.66 -8.85
CA SER A 289 -28.23 4.99 -9.43
C SER A 289 -27.12 5.23 -8.39
N VAL A 290 -27.47 5.45 -7.13
CA VAL A 290 -26.54 5.84 -6.03
C VAL A 290 -26.57 4.77 -4.94
N GLY A 291 -25.43 4.49 -4.32
CA GLY A 291 -25.32 3.47 -3.26
C GLY A 291 -24.53 2.22 -3.66
N THR A 292 -24.48 1.25 -2.74
CA THR A 292 -23.79 -0.04 -2.95
C THR A 292 -24.55 -0.96 -3.92
N PRO A 293 -23.92 -1.98 -4.51
CA PRO A 293 -24.60 -2.92 -5.40
C PRO A 293 -25.84 -3.56 -4.75
N LEU A 294 -25.77 -3.95 -3.47
CA LEU A 294 -26.92 -4.48 -2.73
C LEU A 294 -28.01 -3.42 -2.54
N GLN A 295 -27.66 -2.18 -2.15
CA GLN A 295 -28.62 -1.08 -2.06
C GLN A 295 -29.35 -0.89 -3.40
N LYS A 296 -28.64 -0.90 -4.53
CA LYS A 296 -29.25 -0.78 -5.86
C LYS A 296 -30.18 -1.94 -6.19
N LYS A 297 -29.80 -3.18 -5.87
CA LYS A 297 -30.66 -4.36 -6.08
C LYS A 297 -31.93 -4.27 -5.22
N LEU A 298 -31.80 -3.84 -3.97
CA LEU A 298 -32.93 -3.63 -3.06
C LEU A 298 -33.83 -2.48 -3.52
N SER A 299 -33.29 -1.36 -3.98
CA SER A 299 -34.08 -0.27 -4.57
C SER A 299 -34.81 -0.72 -5.83
N LYS A 300 -34.20 -1.56 -6.69
CA LYS A 300 -34.89 -2.18 -7.83
C LYS A 300 -36.02 -3.10 -7.39
N LEU A 301 -35.81 -3.91 -6.34
CA LEU A 301 -36.86 -4.76 -5.76
C LEU A 301 -38.00 -3.92 -5.18
N ALA A 302 -37.70 -2.84 -4.45
CA ALA A 302 -38.69 -1.92 -3.91
C ALA A 302 -39.51 -1.26 -5.04
N MET A 303 -38.86 -0.86 -6.14
CA MET A 303 -39.56 -0.33 -7.32
C MET A 303 -40.45 -1.38 -8.01
N LEU A 304 -40.00 -2.65 -8.06
CA LEU A 304 -40.82 -3.76 -8.57
C LEU A 304 -42.06 -3.98 -7.69
N LEU A 305 -41.87 -4.06 -6.38
CA LEU A 305 -42.96 -4.20 -5.40
C LEU A 305 -43.93 -3.02 -5.47
N PHE A 306 -43.42 -1.81 -5.65
CA PHE A 306 -44.25 -0.63 -5.84
C PHE A 306 -45.08 -0.70 -7.13
N GLY A 307 -44.49 -1.16 -8.24
CA GLY A 307 -45.21 -1.43 -9.47
C GLY A 307 -46.35 -2.45 -9.28
N ILE A 308 -46.07 -3.54 -8.55
CA ILE A 308 -47.08 -4.55 -8.20
C ILE A 308 -48.20 -3.93 -7.34
N ALA A 309 -47.85 -3.10 -6.35
CA ALA A 309 -48.83 -2.43 -5.50
C ALA A 309 -49.78 -1.52 -6.30
N ILE A 310 -49.27 -0.77 -7.29
CA ILE A 310 -50.11 0.02 -8.21
C ILE A 310 -51.06 -0.88 -9.00
N VAL A 311 -50.57 -1.99 -9.56
CA VAL A 311 -51.40 -2.92 -10.31
C VAL A 311 -52.50 -3.51 -9.42
N CYS A 312 -52.17 -3.93 -8.20
CA CYS A 312 -53.15 -4.40 -7.22
C CYS A 312 -54.19 -3.33 -6.89
N ALA A 313 -53.78 -2.07 -6.69
CA ALA A 313 -54.71 -0.96 -6.44
C ALA A 313 -55.67 -0.74 -7.62
N ILE A 314 -55.18 -0.82 -8.86
CA ILE A 314 -56.00 -0.72 -10.07
C ILE A 314 -56.99 -1.90 -10.16
N ILE A 315 -56.55 -3.12 -9.83
CA ILE A 315 -57.42 -4.31 -9.81
C ILE A 315 -58.54 -4.14 -8.79
N VAL A 316 -58.24 -3.64 -7.58
CA VAL A 316 -59.24 -3.38 -6.53
C VAL A 316 -60.24 -2.32 -6.98
N LEU A 317 -59.78 -1.22 -7.58
CA LEU A 317 -60.65 -0.18 -8.13
C LEU A 317 -61.52 -0.72 -9.28
N GLY A 318 -60.94 -1.51 -10.18
CA GLY A 318 -61.64 -2.12 -11.31
C GLY A 318 -62.70 -3.14 -10.87
N ALA A 319 -62.39 -3.98 -9.88
CA ALA A 319 -63.33 -4.93 -9.29
C ALA A 319 -64.54 -4.20 -8.65
N ASN A 320 -64.32 -3.00 -8.12
CA ASN A 320 -65.39 -2.15 -7.57
C ASN A 320 -65.99 -1.17 -8.59
N ARG A 321 -65.92 -1.48 -9.90
CA ARG A 321 -66.50 -0.65 -10.99
C ARG A 321 -65.97 0.80 -11.03
N PHE A 322 -64.79 1.06 -10.49
CA PHE A 322 -64.25 2.41 -10.28
C PHE A 322 -65.12 3.31 -9.41
N GLU A 323 -66.03 2.73 -8.61
CA GLU A 323 -66.73 3.47 -7.57
C GLU A 323 -65.75 3.70 -6.41
N ALA A 324 -65.34 4.96 -6.29
CA ALA A 324 -64.38 5.45 -5.32
C ALA A 324 -65.03 5.66 -3.94
N SER A 325 -65.62 4.60 -3.37
CA SER A 325 -66.13 4.66 -2.00
C SER A 325 -64.97 4.77 -1.00
N GLN A 326 -65.22 5.42 0.13
CA GLN A 326 -64.23 5.57 1.20
C GLN A 326 -63.59 4.22 1.57
N GLU A 327 -64.40 3.17 1.73
CA GLU A 327 -63.93 1.83 2.09
C GLU A 327 -62.94 1.25 1.08
N VAL A 328 -63.23 1.38 -0.21
CA VAL A 328 -62.40 0.80 -1.29
C VAL A 328 -61.04 1.50 -1.39
N ILE A 329 -61.02 2.80 -1.15
CA ILE A 329 -59.76 3.57 -1.16
C ILE A 329 -58.93 3.23 0.08
N ILE A 330 -59.56 3.05 1.24
CA ILE A 330 -58.88 2.60 2.46
C ILE A 330 -58.26 1.21 2.24
N TYR A 331 -58.98 0.27 1.63
CA TYR A 331 -58.45 -1.06 1.30
C TYR A 331 -57.27 -1.00 0.31
N ALA A 332 -57.36 -0.15 -0.72
CA ALA A 332 -56.28 0.02 -1.69
C ALA A 332 -55.02 0.62 -1.04
N VAL A 333 -55.18 1.64 -0.20
CA VAL A 333 -54.07 2.28 0.54
C VAL A 333 -53.45 1.32 1.55
N ALA A 334 -54.24 0.59 2.33
CA ALA A 334 -53.75 -0.37 3.32
C ALA A 334 -52.98 -1.53 2.67
N THR A 335 -53.45 -2.02 1.52
CA THR A 335 -52.77 -3.08 0.76
C THR A 335 -51.44 -2.57 0.20
N GLY A 336 -51.42 -1.36 -0.36
CA GLY A 336 -50.21 -0.73 -0.87
C GLY A 336 -49.17 -0.48 0.24
N LEU A 337 -49.59 0.05 1.39
CA LEU A 337 -48.75 0.27 2.56
C LEU A 337 -48.06 -1.01 3.04
N SER A 338 -48.81 -2.12 3.08
CA SER A 338 -48.32 -3.42 3.59
C SER A 338 -47.23 -4.06 2.72
N MET A 339 -47.09 -3.64 1.45
CA MET A 339 -46.11 -4.20 0.50
C MET A 339 -44.76 -3.47 0.49
N ILE A 340 -44.60 -2.36 1.22
CA ILE A 340 -43.42 -1.49 1.13
C ILE A 340 -42.38 -1.86 2.20
N PRO A 341 -41.20 -2.40 1.83
CA PRO A 341 -40.17 -2.80 2.78
C PRO A 341 -39.30 -1.60 3.19
N ALA A 342 -39.92 -0.57 3.78
CA ALA A 342 -39.26 0.70 4.10
C ALA A 342 -38.02 0.54 4.99
N SER A 343 -38.08 -0.40 5.95
CA SER A 343 -37.03 -0.65 6.93
C SER A 343 -35.78 -1.31 6.35
N LEU A 344 -35.87 -1.97 5.19
CA LEU A 344 -34.80 -2.83 4.69
C LEU A 344 -33.54 -2.05 4.27
N VAL A 345 -33.72 -0.86 3.67
CA VAL A 345 -32.60 0.00 3.25
C VAL A 345 -31.84 0.53 4.46
N VAL A 346 -32.56 0.93 5.51
CA VAL A 346 -31.94 1.49 6.71
C VAL A 346 -31.23 0.41 7.53
N VAL A 347 -31.84 -0.77 7.66
CA VAL A 347 -31.19 -1.93 8.32
C VAL A 347 -29.86 -2.24 7.63
N LEU A 348 -29.81 -2.24 6.29
CA LEU A 348 -28.57 -2.47 5.56
C LEU A 348 -27.49 -1.42 5.89
N THR A 349 -27.85 -0.13 5.90
CA THR A 349 -26.92 0.96 6.23
C THR A 349 -26.37 0.82 7.66
N ILE A 350 -27.22 0.45 8.63
CA ILE A 350 -26.81 0.21 10.02
C ILE A 350 -25.87 -1.00 10.10
N THR A 351 -26.20 -2.11 9.45
CA THR A 351 -25.36 -3.32 9.45
C THR A 351 -23.99 -3.03 8.84
N MET A 352 -23.93 -2.28 7.73
CA MET A 352 -22.67 -1.83 7.13
C MET A 352 -21.87 -0.92 8.06
N ALA A 353 -22.51 0.04 8.73
CA ALA A 353 -21.85 0.90 9.70
C ALA A 353 -21.32 0.11 10.90
N ALA A 354 -22.09 -0.86 11.41
CA ALA A 354 -21.68 -1.74 12.50
C ALA A 354 -20.52 -2.65 12.09
N GLY A 355 -20.56 -3.24 10.88
CA GLY A 355 -19.47 -4.04 10.31
C GLY A 355 -18.18 -3.23 10.17
N THR A 356 -18.29 -2.02 9.60
CA THR A 356 -17.17 -1.09 9.47
C THR A 356 -16.57 -0.72 10.83
N LYS A 357 -17.42 -0.43 11.83
CA LYS A 357 -16.97 -0.11 13.20
C LYS A 357 -16.25 -1.29 13.86
N ARG A 358 -16.73 -2.53 13.63
CA ARG A 358 -16.06 -3.75 14.11
C ARG A 358 -14.70 -3.94 13.43
N MET A 359 -14.61 -3.72 12.11
CA MET A 359 -13.33 -3.77 11.38
C MET A 359 -12.32 -2.74 11.88
N VAL A 360 -12.77 -1.51 12.15
CA VAL A 360 -11.88 -0.44 12.65
C VAL A 360 -11.39 -0.73 14.07
N LYS A 361 -12.23 -1.31 14.93
CA LYS A 361 -11.79 -1.81 16.25
C LYS A 361 -10.70 -2.87 16.14
N ARG A 362 -10.66 -3.61 15.03
CA ARG A 362 -9.60 -4.58 14.69
C ARG A 362 -8.54 -3.99 13.76
N ASN A 363 -8.38 -2.66 13.74
CA ASN A 363 -7.34 -1.94 12.99
C ASN A 363 -7.43 -2.10 11.45
N VAL A 364 -8.61 -2.38 10.91
CA VAL A 364 -8.90 -2.40 9.47
C VAL A 364 -9.74 -1.16 9.11
N ILE A 365 -9.23 -0.31 8.23
CA ILE A 365 -9.89 0.90 7.73
C ILE A 365 -10.53 0.59 6.39
N VAL A 366 -11.85 0.74 6.29
CA VAL A 366 -12.58 0.63 5.03
C VAL A 366 -12.69 2.02 4.40
N ARG A 367 -12.13 2.19 3.20
CA ARG A 367 -12.19 3.43 2.41
C ARG A 367 -13.42 3.45 1.50
N ASN A 368 -13.83 2.27 1.03
CA ASN A 368 -14.95 2.09 0.11
C ASN A 368 -15.94 1.06 0.65
N LEU A 369 -17.17 1.48 0.97
CA LEU A 369 -18.22 0.60 1.49
C LEU A 369 -18.64 -0.50 0.50
N LYS A 370 -18.49 -0.28 -0.81
CA LYS A 370 -18.83 -1.31 -1.81
C LYS A 370 -17.93 -2.53 -1.67
N SER A 371 -16.70 -2.31 -1.24
CA SER A 371 -15.70 -3.35 -1.10
C SER A 371 -15.86 -4.12 0.21
N LEU A 372 -16.59 -3.56 1.18
CA LEU A 372 -17.10 -4.32 2.31
C LEU A 372 -18.00 -5.43 1.74
N GLU A 373 -19.11 -5.07 1.07
CA GLU A 373 -20.05 -6.04 0.48
C GLU A 373 -19.40 -7.08 -0.46
N ALA A 374 -18.40 -6.67 -1.23
CA ALA A 374 -17.69 -7.58 -2.15
C ALA A 374 -16.80 -8.59 -1.42
N LEU A 375 -16.35 -8.29 -0.19
CA LEU A 375 -15.44 -9.13 0.58
C LEU A 375 -16.07 -10.48 0.94
N GLY A 376 -17.33 -10.49 1.34
CA GLY A 376 -18.08 -11.71 1.65
C GLY A 376 -18.31 -12.63 0.43
N ALA A 377 -18.11 -12.12 -0.79
CA ALA A 377 -18.22 -12.90 -2.03
C ALA A 377 -16.86 -13.40 -2.56
N VAL A 378 -15.75 -13.04 -1.92
CA VAL A 378 -14.39 -13.39 -2.38
C VAL A 378 -14.20 -14.90 -2.40
N THR A 379 -13.75 -15.40 -3.55
CA THR A 379 -13.40 -16.83 -3.74
C THR A 379 -11.91 -17.05 -3.89
N ASP A 380 -11.19 -16.01 -4.32
CA ASP A 380 -9.76 -16.08 -4.63
C ASP A 380 -9.04 -14.84 -4.10
N ILE A 381 -7.89 -15.04 -3.48
CA ILE A 381 -7.04 -13.96 -2.94
C ILE A 381 -5.74 -13.98 -3.73
N CYS A 382 -5.40 -12.88 -4.39
CA CYS A 382 -4.06 -12.64 -4.90
C CYS A 382 -3.28 -11.82 -3.87
N SER A 383 -2.08 -12.26 -3.51
CA SER A 383 -1.22 -11.57 -2.55
C SER A 383 0.17 -11.34 -3.13
N ASP A 384 0.70 -10.13 -2.94
CA ASP A 384 2.16 -9.94 -3.05
C ASP A 384 2.87 -10.70 -1.93
N LYS A 385 4.14 -11.04 -2.17
CA LYS A 385 4.97 -11.74 -1.19
C LYS A 385 5.68 -10.78 -0.26
N THR A 386 6.44 -9.82 -0.80
CA THR A 386 7.38 -9.01 -0.02
C THR A 386 6.60 -7.96 0.75
N GLY A 387 6.79 -7.84 2.06
CA GLY A 387 6.12 -6.83 2.88
C GLY A 387 4.62 -7.02 3.10
N THR A 388 3.97 -7.89 2.30
CA THR A 388 2.60 -8.36 2.50
C THR A 388 2.56 -9.69 3.28
N LEU A 389 2.94 -10.82 2.68
CA LEU A 389 3.03 -12.12 3.37
C LEU A 389 4.24 -12.23 4.29
N THR A 390 5.31 -11.52 3.95
CA THR A 390 6.54 -11.43 4.73
C THR A 390 6.62 -10.12 5.48
N GLN A 391 7.55 -10.05 6.44
CA GLN A 391 7.73 -8.85 7.26
C GLN A 391 8.38 -7.69 6.50
N GLY A 392 9.06 -7.96 5.37
CA GLY A 392 9.86 -6.95 4.66
C GLY A 392 11.13 -6.58 5.43
N LYS A 393 11.49 -7.35 6.46
CA LYS A 393 12.69 -7.18 7.27
C LYS A 393 13.67 -8.28 6.91
N MET A 394 14.70 -7.93 6.13
CA MET A 394 15.64 -8.92 5.62
C MET A 394 16.67 -9.32 6.68
N LEU A 395 17.09 -10.58 6.66
CA LEU A 395 18.14 -11.14 7.50
C LEU A 395 19.17 -11.86 6.61
N ALA A 396 20.46 -11.59 6.77
CA ALA A 396 21.46 -12.41 6.10
C ALA A 396 21.51 -13.80 6.74
N ARG A 397 21.24 -14.85 5.95
CA ARG A 397 21.23 -16.25 6.42
C ARG A 397 22.38 -17.08 5.87
N GLY A 398 22.87 -16.75 4.69
CA GLY A 398 23.94 -17.50 4.05
C GLY A 398 24.86 -16.59 3.25
N ALA A 399 26.13 -16.91 3.19
CA ALA A 399 27.08 -16.32 2.24
C ALA A 399 27.98 -17.42 1.68
N TRP A 400 28.27 -17.37 0.39
CA TRP A 400 29.17 -18.33 -0.25
C TRP A 400 30.31 -17.61 -0.94
N LEU A 401 31.53 -18.00 -0.58
CA LEU A 401 32.77 -17.48 -1.14
C LEU A 401 33.47 -18.64 -1.86
N PRO A 402 33.73 -18.54 -3.18
CA PRO A 402 34.32 -19.65 -3.95
C PRO A 402 35.62 -20.20 -3.38
N GLY A 403 36.50 -19.34 -2.87
CA GLY A 403 37.81 -19.72 -2.35
C GLY A 403 37.84 -20.19 -0.89
N MET A 404 36.69 -20.19 -0.20
CA MET A 404 36.59 -20.55 1.22
C MET A 404 35.54 -21.61 1.47
N GLY A 405 34.28 -21.33 1.13
CA GLY A 405 33.15 -22.16 1.53
C GLY A 405 31.89 -21.34 1.81
N THR A 406 31.02 -21.92 2.62
CA THR A 406 29.71 -21.36 2.96
C THR A 406 29.67 -20.94 4.43
N TYR A 407 29.22 -19.72 4.66
CA TYR A 407 28.92 -19.14 5.96
C TYR A 407 27.41 -19.15 6.15
N THR A 408 26.94 -19.54 7.32
CA THR A 408 25.51 -19.62 7.64
C THR A 408 25.24 -18.88 8.95
N VAL A 409 24.12 -18.17 9.03
CA VAL A 409 23.67 -17.47 10.24
C VAL A 409 22.37 -18.09 10.74
N GLU A 410 22.46 -18.79 11.87
CA GLU A 410 21.33 -19.44 12.52
C GLU A 410 20.91 -18.65 13.77
N ASN A 411 19.70 -18.91 14.29
CA ASN A 411 19.18 -18.34 15.55
C ASN A 411 19.10 -16.80 15.65
N SER A 412 19.32 -16.06 14.56
CA SER A 412 19.07 -14.61 14.51
C SER A 412 17.62 -14.33 14.11
N THR A 413 16.90 -13.62 14.97
CA THR A 413 15.52 -13.15 14.75
C THR A 413 15.41 -11.63 14.69
N THR A 414 16.45 -10.91 15.10
CA THR A 414 16.49 -9.45 15.16
C THR A 414 17.19 -8.87 13.91
N PRO A 415 16.49 -8.08 13.08
CA PRO A 415 17.02 -7.60 11.79
C PRO A 415 18.16 -6.59 11.87
N PHE A 416 18.42 -6.01 13.04
CA PHE A 416 19.34 -4.89 13.22
C PHE A 416 20.54 -5.22 14.11
N ASP A 417 20.49 -6.34 14.84
CA ASP A 417 21.47 -6.65 15.87
C ASP A 417 22.53 -7.63 15.34
N PRO A 418 23.77 -7.17 15.07
CA PRO A 418 24.87 -8.04 14.66
C PRO A 418 25.37 -8.96 15.77
N ALA A 419 25.08 -8.72 17.05
CA ALA A 419 25.57 -9.56 18.15
C ALA A 419 24.77 -10.85 18.34
N THR A 420 23.59 -10.99 17.72
CA THR A 420 22.66 -12.11 17.95
C THR A 420 22.76 -13.19 16.88
N GLY A 421 22.72 -14.47 17.25
CA GLY A 421 22.72 -15.58 16.30
C GLY A 421 24.12 -16.11 15.97
N ASP A 422 24.16 -17.41 15.67
CA ASP A 422 25.39 -18.20 15.58
C ASP A 422 25.91 -18.20 14.14
N ILE A 423 27.17 -17.82 13.95
CA ILE A 423 27.87 -17.97 12.66
C ILE A 423 28.42 -19.39 12.58
N ARG A 424 28.06 -20.09 11.52
CA ARG A 424 28.59 -21.40 11.15
C ARG A 424 29.39 -21.31 9.87
N PHE A 425 30.42 -22.13 9.76
CA PHE A 425 31.26 -22.24 8.56
C PHE A 425 31.42 -23.70 8.13
N ASP A 426 31.35 -23.93 6.82
CA ASP A 426 31.65 -25.21 6.16
C ASP A 426 32.39 -24.95 4.84
N GLU A 427 33.43 -25.73 4.54
CA GLU A 427 34.24 -25.57 3.32
C GLU A 427 33.47 -25.91 2.04
N ARG A 428 32.36 -26.66 2.15
CA ARG A 428 31.57 -27.08 1.00
C ARG A 428 30.73 -25.94 0.44
N SER A 429 30.50 -25.97 -0.88
CA SER A 429 29.59 -25.06 -1.57
C SER A 429 28.11 -25.35 -1.21
N PRO A 430 27.20 -24.36 -1.31
CA PRO A 430 25.79 -24.50 -0.92
C PRO A 430 25.07 -25.72 -1.51
N ARG A 431 25.34 -26.07 -2.77
CA ARG A 431 24.72 -27.25 -3.42
C ARG A 431 25.01 -28.60 -2.74
N HIS A 432 26.07 -28.67 -1.94
CA HIS A 432 26.52 -29.89 -1.25
C HIS A 432 26.16 -29.89 0.24
N LEU A 433 25.44 -28.87 0.71
CA LEU A 433 25.00 -28.72 2.09
C LEU A 433 23.52 -29.11 2.25
N ASP A 434 23.21 -29.84 3.33
CA ASP A 434 21.84 -30.18 3.69
C ASP A 434 21.30 -29.17 4.70
N PHE A 435 20.91 -28.00 4.19
CA PHE A 435 20.35 -26.92 5.00
C PHE A 435 19.03 -27.29 5.70
N LYS A 436 18.31 -28.33 5.24
CA LYS A 436 17.03 -28.74 5.85
C LYS A 436 17.21 -29.39 7.21
N LYS A 437 18.37 -29.99 7.48
CA LYS A 437 18.69 -30.57 8.79
C LYS A 437 19.17 -29.52 9.80
N GLY A 438 19.71 -28.40 9.32
CA GLY A 438 20.30 -27.35 10.16
C GLY A 438 21.43 -27.86 11.06
N GLY A 439 21.96 -26.99 11.93
CA GLY A 439 22.89 -27.43 12.95
C GLY A 439 24.23 -27.91 12.39
N SER A 440 24.72 -29.07 12.82
CA SER A 440 26.02 -29.60 12.34
C SER A 440 26.04 -29.89 10.83
N ALA A 441 24.89 -29.97 10.17
CA ALA A 441 24.79 -30.14 8.72
C ALA A 441 25.16 -28.87 7.93
N THR A 442 25.17 -27.70 8.58
CA THR A 442 25.52 -26.39 8.00
C THR A 442 26.87 -25.86 8.49
N GLY A 443 27.67 -26.72 9.14
CA GLY A 443 29.00 -26.41 9.64
C GLY A 443 29.09 -26.31 11.16
N SER A 444 30.31 -26.03 11.65
CA SER A 444 30.58 -25.80 13.07
C SER A 444 30.35 -24.34 13.44
N VAL A 445 29.85 -24.10 14.66
CA VAL A 445 29.79 -22.75 15.24
C VAL A 445 31.22 -22.25 15.43
N THR A 446 31.54 -21.07 14.94
CA THR A 446 32.90 -20.50 14.99
C THR A 446 32.82 -19.00 15.23
N ASP A 447 33.79 -18.47 15.97
CA ASP A 447 33.85 -17.04 16.25
C ASP A 447 34.24 -16.24 14.99
N ALA A 448 33.65 -15.05 14.84
CA ALA A 448 33.84 -14.20 13.66
C ALA A 448 35.29 -13.75 13.51
N GLN A 449 35.98 -13.45 14.62
CA GLN A 449 37.39 -13.05 14.59
C GLN A 449 38.30 -14.21 14.20
N GLN A 450 37.99 -15.43 14.63
CA GLN A 450 38.75 -16.61 14.25
C GLN A 450 38.66 -16.88 12.75
N LEU A 451 37.46 -16.73 12.16
CA LEU A 451 37.26 -16.88 10.70
C LEU A 451 38.02 -15.81 9.90
N LEU A 452 38.10 -14.59 10.42
CA LEU A 452 38.92 -13.52 9.82
C LEU A 452 40.40 -13.84 9.85
N GLN A 453 40.93 -14.31 10.99
CA GLN A 453 42.34 -14.68 11.12
C GLN A 453 42.73 -15.89 10.26
N GLN A 454 41.79 -16.81 10.05
CA GLN A 454 42.00 -17.97 9.18
C GLN A 454 41.99 -17.59 7.69
N SER A 455 41.31 -16.49 7.34
CA SER A 455 41.28 -15.99 5.97
C SER A 455 42.49 -15.09 5.66
N LYS A 456 43.12 -15.28 4.51
CA LYS A 456 44.21 -14.42 4.02
C LYS A 456 43.68 -13.14 3.40
N SER A 457 42.75 -13.24 2.45
CA SER A 457 42.28 -12.06 1.71
C SER A 457 40.85 -12.17 1.17
N THR A 458 40.34 -13.37 0.95
CA THR A 458 39.06 -13.58 0.24
C THR A 458 37.87 -13.08 1.05
N LEU A 459 37.84 -13.36 2.35
CA LEU A 459 36.78 -12.90 3.24
C LEU A 459 36.80 -11.37 3.40
N ALA A 460 37.99 -10.77 3.60
CA ALA A 460 38.13 -9.33 3.68
C ALA A 460 37.65 -8.63 2.40
N ALA A 461 37.99 -9.16 1.21
CA ALA A 461 37.52 -8.61 -0.06
C ALA A 461 35.99 -8.69 -0.21
N PHE A 462 35.37 -9.79 0.24
CA PHE A 462 33.91 -9.93 0.27
C PHE A 462 33.26 -8.93 1.24
N LEU A 463 33.81 -8.79 2.45
CA LEU A 463 33.31 -7.87 3.47
C LEU A 463 33.45 -6.40 3.06
N HIS A 464 34.52 -6.03 2.35
CA HIS A 464 34.63 -4.70 1.74
C HIS A 464 33.50 -4.44 0.75
N VAL A 465 33.15 -5.39 -0.13
CA VAL A 465 32.01 -5.19 -1.03
C VAL A 465 30.70 -5.07 -0.24
N ALA A 466 30.48 -5.97 0.72
CA ALA A 466 29.28 -6.00 1.54
C ALA A 466 29.07 -4.70 2.34
N SER A 467 30.15 -4.11 2.86
CA SER A 467 30.09 -2.88 3.65
C SER A 467 30.16 -1.59 2.83
N LEU A 468 30.89 -1.56 1.72
CA LEU A 468 31.19 -0.33 1.00
C LEU A 468 30.26 -0.10 -0.21
N ALA A 469 29.81 -1.16 -0.90
CA ALA A 469 28.71 -1.06 -1.87
C ALA A 469 27.36 -1.09 -1.16
N ASN A 470 27.21 -0.27 -0.11
CA ASN A 470 26.07 -0.29 0.79
C ASN A 470 25.90 1.09 1.41
N LEU A 471 24.70 1.65 1.39
CA LEU A 471 24.42 2.97 1.96
C LEU A 471 23.80 2.87 3.35
N ALA A 472 23.37 1.68 3.76
CA ALA A 472 22.81 1.49 5.07
C ALA A 472 23.86 1.74 6.17
N THR A 473 23.41 2.40 7.22
CA THR A 473 24.20 2.67 8.42
C THR A 473 23.60 1.92 9.60
N ILE A 474 24.48 1.38 10.44
CA ILE A 474 24.11 0.65 11.66
C ILE A 474 24.94 1.21 12.79
N ASN A 475 24.26 1.71 13.82
CA ASN A 475 24.89 2.28 15.01
C ASN A 475 24.19 1.77 16.27
N LYS A 476 24.91 1.80 17.39
CA LYS A 476 24.39 1.45 18.70
C LYS A 476 24.10 2.73 19.49
N LYS A 477 22.83 2.97 19.83
CA LYS A 477 22.36 4.12 20.63
C LYS A 477 21.61 3.59 21.85
N ASP A 478 21.94 4.06 23.06
CA ASP A 478 21.29 3.66 24.32
C ASP A 478 21.20 2.13 24.51
N ASP A 479 22.28 1.43 24.18
CA ASP A 479 22.40 -0.05 24.19
C ASP A 479 21.51 -0.81 23.19
N GLN A 480 20.78 -0.11 22.31
CA GLN A 480 20.00 -0.69 21.22
C GLN A 480 20.64 -0.43 19.85
N TRP A 481 20.56 -1.42 18.96
CA TRP A 481 21.01 -1.27 17.58
C TRP A 481 19.93 -0.58 16.74
N VAL A 482 20.32 0.52 16.11
CA VAL A 482 19.47 1.28 15.18
C VAL A 482 20.11 1.21 13.79
N ALA A 483 19.31 0.85 12.81
CA ALA A 483 19.72 0.76 11.41
C ALA A 483 18.91 1.75 10.56
N ARG A 484 19.58 2.35 9.57
CA ARG A 484 18.98 3.27 8.61
C ARG A 484 19.37 2.86 7.19
N GLY A 485 18.39 2.75 6.28
CA GLY A 485 18.61 2.32 4.89
C GLY A 485 17.54 1.32 4.45
N ASP A 486 17.71 0.76 3.25
CA ASP A 486 16.80 -0.26 2.73
C ASP A 486 16.97 -1.60 3.47
N PRO A 487 15.91 -2.40 3.68
CA PRO A 487 16.00 -3.66 4.41
C PRO A 487 17.07 -4.62 3.87
N THR A 488 17.21 -4.69 2.54
CA THR A 488 18.23 -5.51 1.87
C THR A 488 19.65 -5.05 2.21
N GLU A 489 19.86 -3.74 2.22
CA GLU A 489 21.13 -3.10 2.55
C GLU A 489 21.48 -3.26 4.03
N ILE A 490 20.50 -3.05 4.91
CA ILE A 490 20.63 -3.26 6.35
C ILE A 490 21.07 -4.70 6.64
N ALA A 491 20.42 -5.71 6.03
CA ALA A 491 20.75 -7.11 6.27
C ALA A 491 22.22 -7.45 5.91
N ILE A 492 22.69 -6.92 4.77
CA ILE A 492 24.10 -7.08 4.34
C ILE A 492 25.04 -6.34 5.32
N GLN A 493 24.65 -5.15 5.78
CA GLN A 493 25.45 -4.36 6.70
C GLN A 493 25.52 -4.97 8.10
N VAL A 494 24.44 -5.62 8.57
CA VAL A 494 24.43 -6.41 9.80
C VAL A 494 25.39 -7.59 9.66
N PHE A 495 25.36 -8.29 8.52
CA PHE A 495 26.30 -9.37 8.25
C PHE A 495 27.75 -8.89 8.30
N ALA A 496 28.08 -7.77 7.65
CA ALA A 496 29.44 -7.22 7.68
C ALA A 496 29.85 -6.76 9.10
N SER A 497 28.92 -6.16 9.85
CA SER A 497 29.15 -5.68 11.22
C SER A 497 29.45 -6.81 12.21
N ARG A 498 29.01 -8.05 11.95
CA ARG A 498 29.39 -9.24 12.75
C ARG A 498 30.88 -9.51 12.76
N PHE A 499 31.54 -9.14 11.68
CA PHE A 499 32.98 -9.29 11.51
C PHE A 499 33.73 -8.02 11.93
N ASP A 500 33.08 -7.02 12.52
CA ASP A 500 33.66 -5.69 12.80
C ASP A 500 33.98 -4.87 11.52
N TRP A 501 33.36 -5.22 10.39
CA TRP A 501 33.42 -4.51 9.10
C TRP A 501 32.24 -3.53 8.95
N ASN A 502 32.06 -2.65 9.93
CA ASN A 502 30.99 -1.64 9.87
C ASN A 502 31.38 -0.47 8.94
N ARG A 503 30.46 -0.01 8.09
CA ARG A 503 30.66 1.10 7.14
C ARG A 503 31.08 2.37 7.86
N LEU A 504 30.41 2.74 8.95
CA LEU A 504 30.70 3.97 9.69
C LEU A 504 32.15 3.96 10.21
N ARG A 505 32.63 2.82 10.70
CA ARG A 505 34.03 2.66 11.11
C ARG A 505 34.99 2.88 9.95
N LEU A 506 34.67 2.36 8.77
CA LEU A 506 35.53 2.44 7.58
C LEU A 506 35.54 3.82 6.92
N THR A 507 34.45 4.60 7.05
CA THR A 507 34.27 5.84 6.27
C THR A 507 34.16 7.13 7.11
N THR A 508 34.03 7.05 8.44
CA THR A 508 33.83 8.23 9.29
C THR A 508 34.86 8.33 10.41
N GLY A 509 35.17 9.56 10.82
CA GLY A 509 36.15 9.86 11.88
C GLY A 509 37.57 10.14 11.37
N GLU A 510 38.48 10.47 12.29
CA GLU A 510 39.90 10.77 11.99
C GLU A 510 40.67 9.54 11.48
N SER A 511 40.17 8.33 11.76
CA SER A 511 40.74 7.05 11.33
C SER A 511 40.04 6.45 10.10
N ALA A 512 39.29 7.23 9.32
CA ALA A 512 38.58 6.73 8.14
C ALA A 512 39.55 6.17 7.09
N GLU A 513 39.42 4.88 6.78
CA GLU A 513 40.24 4.17 5.79
C GLU A 513 39.78 4.44 4.36
N TRP A 514 38.48 4.70 4.18
CA TRP A 514 37.83 4.84 2.87
C TRP A 514 37.04 6.13 2.75
N SER A 515 37.13 6.78 1.59
CA SER A 515 36.31 7.93 1.21
C SER A 515 35.45 7.59 0.01
N GLU A 516 34.15 7.89 0.08
CA GLU A 516 33.24 7.72 -1.05
C GLU A 516 33.42 8.83 -2.08
N ILE A 517 33.58 8.46 -3.35
CA ILE A 517 33.84 9.39 -4.45
C ILE A 517 32.62 9.54 -5.35
N ALA A 518 32.03 8.42 -5.77
CA ALA A 518 30.88 8.41 -6.65
C ALA A 518 29.98 7.20 -6.36
N GLU A 519 28.67 7.42 -6.47
CA GLU A 519 27.65 6.40 -6.36
C GLU A 519 26.96 6.20 -7.71
N LEU A 520 26.84 4.94 -8.13
CA LEU A 520 25.97 4.51 -9.20
C LEU A 520 24.81 3.75 -8.54
N PRO A 521 23.71 4.43 -8.18
CA PRO A 521 22.62 3.84 -7.42
C PRO A 521 21.96 2.68 -8.17
N PHE A 522 21.19 1.88 -7.44
CA PHE A 522 20.49 0.75 -8.02
C PHE A 522 19.59 1.20 -9.17
N ASP A 523 19.68 0.48 -10.28
CA ASP A 523 18.85 0.70 -11.45
C ASP A 523 18.12 -0.59 -11.83
N SER A 524 16.81 -0.49 -12.04
CA SER A 524 15.93 -1.64 -12.29
C SER A 524 16.17 -2.33 -13.63
N ASP A 525 16.73 -1.63 -14.62
CA ASP A 525 17.00 -2.20 -15.95
C ASP A 525 18.26 -3.06 -15.90
N VAL A 526 19.35 -2.53 -15.31
CA VAL A 526 20.62 -3.27 -15.16
C VAL A 526 20.66 -4.17 -13.92
N LYS A 527 19.76 -3.96 -12.94
CA LYS A 527 19.58 -4.71 -11.68
C LYS A 527 20.82 -4.80 -10.79
N ARG A 528 21.55 -3.71 -10.67
CA ARG A 528 22.78 -3.60 -9.86
C ARG A 528 23.05 -2.15 -9.47
N MET A 529 23.88 -2.00 -8.44
CA MET A 529 24.45 -0.73 -8.00
C MET A 529 25.95 -0.87 -7.83
N SER A 530 26.66 0.25 -7.95
CA SER A 530 28.10 0.30 -7.78
C SER A 530 28.52 1.55 -7.03
N VAL A 531 29.62 1.48 -6.29
CA VAL A 531 30.20 2.62 -5.57
C VAL A 531 31.69 2.67 -5.85
N ILE A 532 32.21 3.87 -6.11
CA ILE A 532 33.64 4.14 -6.20
C ILE A 532 34.13 4.67 -4.87
N MET A 533 35.05 3.94 -4.26
CA MET A 533 35.68 4.29 -3.00
C MET A 533 37.17 4.56 -3.23
N LYS A 534 37.71 5.55 -2.53
CA LYS A 534 39.13 5.85 -2.46
C LYS A 534 39.68 5.37 -1.13
N HIS A 535 40.77 4.62 -1.15
CA HIS A 535 41.51 4.26 0.05
C HIS A 535 42.39 5.43 0.47
N ASN A 536 42.21 5.93 1.70
CA ASN A 536 42.85 7.17 2.15
C ASN A 536 44.37 7.01 2.35
N THR A 537 44.82 5.84 2.77
CA THR A 537 46.26 5.56 2.99
C THR A 537 47.05 5.30 1.71
N THR A 538 46.51 4.49 0.78
CA THR A 538 47.21 4.10 -0.46
C THR A 538 46.90 5.02 -1.64
N ASN A 539 45.87 5.88 -1.54
CA ASN A 539 45.30 6.66 -2.63
C ASN A 539 44.80 5.84 -3.83
N GLU A 540 44.54 4.54 -3.64
CA GLU A 540 43.97 3.67 -4.67
C GLU A 540 42.45 3.79 -4.71
N TYR A 541 41.87 3.60 -5.90
CA TYR A 541 40.43 3.62 -6.12
C TYR A 541 39.92 2.20 -6.34
N PHE A 542 38.76 1.88 -5.78
CA PHE A 542 38.08 0.61 -5.94
C PHE A 542 36.64 0.82 -6.33
N ALA A 543 36.17 0.00 -7.27
CA ALA A 543 34.76 -0.13 -7.62
C ALA A 543 34.20 -1.36 -6.91
N TYR A 544 33.15 -1.15 -6.11
CA TYR A 544 32.41 -2.20 -5.43
C TYR A 544 31.00 -2.29 -6.01
N THR A 545 30.54 -3.48 -6.36
CA THR A 545 29.27 -3.71 -7.04
C THR A 545 28.47 -4.81 -6.36
N LYS A 546 27.15 -4.58 -6.20
CA LYS A 546 26.20 -5.60 -5.79
C LYS A 546 24.95 -5.59 -6.69
N GLY A 547 24.35 -6.76 -6.88
CA GLY A 547 23.15 -6.85 -7.71
C GLY A 547 22.63 -8.27 -7.92
N ALA A 548 21.70 -8.41 -8.86
CA ALA A 548 21.16 -9.70 -9.27
C ALA A 548 22.27 -10.61 -9.82
N VAL A 549 22.29 -11.87 -9.38
CA VAL A 549 23.37 -12.83 -9.69
C VAL A 549 23.59 -12.94 -11.19
N GLU A 550 22.52 -13.11 -11.96
CA GLU A 550 22.56 -13.31 -13.41
C GLU A 550 23.10 -12.08 -14.16
N ARG A 551 22.97 -10.88 -13.58
CA ARG A 551 23.46 -9.61 -14.16
C ARG A 551 24.88 -9.28 -13.76
N VAL A 552 25.28 -9.60 -12.53
CA VAL A 552 26.63 -9.34 -12.03
C VAL A 552 27.62 -10.32 -12.63
N ILE A 553 27.27 -11.61 -12.73
CA ILE A 553 28.21 -12.59 -13.31
C ILE A 553 28.59 -12.21 -14.75
N GLN A 554 27.67 -11.65 -15.55
CA GLN A 554 27.90 -11.26 -16.95
C GLN A 554 29.02 -10.22 -17.10
N ILE A 555 29.22 -9.37 -16.09
CA ILE A 555 30.25 -8.32 -16.10
C ILE A 555 31.49 -8.71 -15.28
N CYS A 556 31.52 -9.91 -14.71
CA CYS A 556 32.71 -10.46 -14.06
C CYS A 556 33.58 -11.23 -15.06
N THR A 557 34.87 -10.91 -15.10
CA THR A 557 35.87 -11.60 -15.93
C THR A 557 36.77 -12.52 -15.13
N LYS A 558 36.88 -12.31 -13.81
CA LYS A 558 37.75 -13.08 -12.93
C LYS A 558 37.07 -13.50 -11.63
N TYR A 559 37.65 -14.47 -10.93
CA TYR A 559 37.26 -14.88 -9.58
C TYR A 559 38.46 -15.42 -8.81
N THR A 560 38.27 -15.66 -7.51
CA THR A 560 39.30 -16.21 -6.62
C THR A 560 38.92 -17.66 -6.24
N PRO A 561 39.56 -18.69 -6.82
CA PRO A 561 39.19 -20.09 -6.60
C PRO A 561 39.65 -20.68 -5.27
N GLN A 562 40.66 -20.09 -4.65
CA GLN A 562 41.23 -20.47 -3.35
C GLN A 562 41.64 -19.22 -2.60
N ASP A 563 41.74 -19.28 -1.28
CA ASP A 563 42.19 -18.16 -0.44
C ASP A 563 43.72 -17.90 -0.53
N SER A 564 44.24 -17.82 -1.75
CA SER A 564 45.62 -17.47 -2.09
C SER A 564 45.74 -16.03 -2.62
N GLY A 565 44.61 -15.37 -2.93
CA GLY A 565 44.59 -14.06 -3.58
C GLY A 565 44.82 -14.11 -5.11
N GLU A 566 45.06 -15.30 -5.66
CA GLU A 566 45.26 -15.50 -7.10
C GLU A 566 43.93 -15.33 -7.85
N LEU A 567 43.96 -14.56 -8.95
CA LEU A 567 42.81 -14.30 -9.79
C LEU A 567 42.84 -15.21 -11.02
N VAL A 568 41.79 -15.99 -11.21
CA VAL A 568 41.61 -16.87 -12.36
C VAL A 568 40.49 -16.35 -13.26
N ASP A 569 40.63 -16.57 -14.57
CA ASP A 569 39.62 -16.17 -15.55
C ASP A 569 38.31 -16.95 -15.38
N MET A 570 37.20 -16.25 -15.55
CA MET A 570 35.85 -16.76 -15.39
C MET A 570 35.49 -17.73 -16.52
N THR A 571 35.50 -19.04 -16.23
CA THR A 571 35.13 -20.07 -17.20
C THR A 571 33.60 -20.25 -17.30
N PRO A 572 33.06 -20.70 -18.46
CA PRO A 572 31.64 -21.02 -18.60
C PRO A 572 31.15 -22.06 -17.58
N VAL A 573 31.99 -23.06 -17.27
CA VAL A 573 31.70 -24.11 -16.28
C VAL A 573 31.52 -23.51 -14.89
N PHE A 574 32.41 -22.59 -14.49
CA PHE A 574 32.31 -21.94 -13.19
C PHE A 574 31.12 -20.98 -13.10
N ARG A 575 30.74 -20.29 -14.19
CA ARG A 575 29.50 -19.49 -14.24
C ARG A 575 28.27 -20.34 -13.95
N GLU A 576 28.20 -21.55 -14.52
CA GLU A 576 27.12 -22.50 -14.26
C GLU A 576 27.14 -23.00 -12.80
N GLU A 577 28.33 -23.21 -12.22
CA GLU A 577 28.46 -23.54 -10.81
C GLU A 577 27.92 -22.43 -9.88
N ILE A 578 28.19 -21.16 -10.19
CA ILE A 578 27.62 -20.02 -9.45
C ILE A 578 26.08 -20.07 -9.50
N LEU A 579 25.49 -20.33 -10.66
CA LEU A 579 24.03 -20.41 -10.82
C LEU A 579 23.43 -21.58 -10.02
N ARG A 580 24.08 -22.75 -10.03
CA ARG A 580 23.63 -23.91 -9.22
C ARG A 580 23.71 -23.63 -7.71
N ASN A 581 24.75 -22.93 -7.25
CA ASN A 581 24.86 -22.52 -5.84
C ASN A 581 23.83 -21.44 -5.47
N MET A 582 23.52 -20.52 -6.40
CA MET A 582 22.43 -19.56 -6.25
C MET A 582 21.08 -20.26 -6.11
N GLU A 583 20.79 -21.26 -6.95
CA GLU A 583 19.55 -22.05 -6.88
C GLU A 583 19.44 -22.82 -5.56
N ALA A 584 20.54 -23.40 -5.07
CA ALA A 584 20.58 -24.08 -3.78
C ALA A 584 20.23 -23.14 -2.61
N LEU A 585 20.77 -21.92 -2.60
CA LEU A 585 20.43 -20.90 -1.60
C LEU A 585 18.99 -20.40 -1.78
N ALA A 586 18.55 -20.19 -3.03
CA ALA A 586 17.20 -19.73 -3.34
C ALA A 586 16.11 -20.75 -2.93
N GLY A 587 16.41 -22.05 -3.04
CA GLY A 587 15.53 -23.15 -2.61
C GLY A 587 15.27 -23.18 -1.10
N LEU A 588 16.00 -22.39 -0.31
CA LEU A 588 15.75 -22.16 1.12
C LEU A 588 14.86 -20.94 1.38
N GLY A 589 14.28 -20.33 0.34
CA GLY A 589 13.54 -19.08 0.48
C GLY A 589 14.43 -17.86 0.62
N LEU A 590 15.72 -17.94 0.25
CA LEU A 590 16.63 -16.80 0.30
C LEU A 590 16.57 -15.99 -1.01
N ARG A 591 16.59 -14.67 -0.89
CA ARG A 591 16.92 -13.73 -1.95
C ARG A 591 18.44 -13.67 -2.09
N VAL A 592 18.98 -14.12 -3.22
CA VAL A 592 20.43 -14.22 -3.43
C VAL A 592 20.94 -13.04 -4.25
N LEU A 593 22.00 -12.40 -3.79
CA LEU A 593 22.71 -11.32 -4.49
C LEU A 593 24.17 -11.71 -4.71
N ALA A 594 24.74 -11.21 -5.80
CA ALA A 594 26.16 -11.36 -6.11
C ALA A 594 26.93 -10.10 -5.71
N LEU A 595 28.13 -10.31 -5.17
CA LEU A 595 29.07 -9.28 -4.78
C LEU A 595 30.32 -9.37 -5.65
N ALA A 596 30.74 -8.24 -6.20
CA ALA A 596 31.90 -8.14 -7.08
C ALA A 596 32.68 -6.86 -6.83
N SER A 597 33.97 -6.88 -7.14
CA SER A 597 34.83 -5.69 -7.00
C SER A 597 35.96 -5.67 -8.00
N LYS A 598 36.51 -4.48 -8.27
CA LYS A 598 37.77 -4.32 -8.99
C LYS A 598 38.54 -3.09 -8.49
N PRO A 599 39.88 -3.07 -8.64
CA PRO A 599 40.61 -1.82 -8.67
C PRO A 599 40.09 -0.93 -9.81
N TYR A 600 39.89 0.35 -9.55
CA TYR A 600 39.43 1.33 -10.52
C TYR A 600 40.60 2.21 -10.94
N ALA A 601 40.92 2.21 -12.24
CA ALA A 601 42.06 2.95 -12.76
C ALA A 601 41.83 4.46 -12.90
N GLY A 602 40.58 4.91 -12.87
CA GLY A 602 40.23 6.33 -12.98
C GLY A 602 40.42 7.09 -11.66
N THR A 603 40.57 8.42 -11.76
CA THR A 603 40.69 9.33 -10.61
C THR A 603 39.58 10.40 -10.62
N PRO A 604 38.30 10.01 -10.52
CA PRO A 604 37.20 10.97 -10.51
C PRO A 604 37.22 11.78 -9.22
N SER A 605 36.75 13.02 -9.32
CA SER A 605 36.43 13.88 -8.19
C SER A 605 34.97 13.68 -7.77
N LYS A 606 34.67 14.04 -6.52
CA LYS A 606 33.30 13.97 -6.00
C LYS A 606 32.41 14.92 -6.78
N GLY A 607 31.34 14.39 -7.39
CA GLY A 607 30.41 15.14 -8.24
C GLY A 607 30.66 15.03 -9.75
N ASP A 608 31.72 14.33 -10.18
CA ASP A 608 31.92 14.02 -11.60
C ASP A 608 30.84 13.05 -12.11
N ASP A 609 30.34 13.28 -13.33
CA ASP A 609 29.44 12.35 -14.00
C ASP A 609 30.24 11.14 -14.51
N VAL A 610 30.22 10.06 -13.74
CA VAL A 610 30.95 8.83 -14.06
C VAL A 610 30.08 7.91 -14.92
N ALA A 611 30.54 7.65 -16.14
CA ALA A 611 29.86 6.71 -17.03
C ALA A 611 29.79 5.30 -16.41
N ARG A 612 28.58 4.80 -16.17
CA ARG A 612 28.34 3.48 -15.56
C ARG A 612 29.08 2.33 -16.26
N ALA A 613 29.23 2.40 -17.58
CA ALA A 613 29.93 1.41 -18.38
C ALA A 613 31.43 1.26 -18.05
N SER A 614 32.10 2.31 -17.54
CA SER A 614 33.51 2.23 -17.13
C SER A 614 33.70 1.53 -15.78
N VAL A 615 32.69 1.62 -14.92
CA VAL A 615 32.70 1.02 -13.58
C VAL A 615 32.23 -0.43 -13.63
N GLU A 616 31.15 -0.71 -14.35
CA GLU A 616 30.47 -2.01 -14.36
C GLU A 616 30.98 -2.94 -15.48
N CYS A 617 32.29 -3.07 -15.58
CA CYS A 617 32.98 -3.97 -16.52
C CYS A 617 34.19 -4.62 -15.85
N ASP A 618 34.62 -5.79 -16.34
CA ASP A 618 35.85 -6.48 -15.92
C ASP A 618 35.98 -6.67 -14.40
N LEU A 619 34.87 -7.00 -13.73
CA LEU A 619 34.83 -7.16 -12.28
C LEU A 619 35.41 -8.52 -11.85
N VAL A 620 35.86 -8.60 -10.59
CA VAL A 620 36.18 -9.85 -9.91
C VAL A 620 34.98 -10.29 -9.08
N PHE A 621 34.48 -11.50 -9.33
CA PHE A 621 33.43 -12.10 -8.52
C PHE A 621 33.96 -12.48 -7.13
N ARG A 622 33.31 -11.99 -6.06
CA ARG A 622 33.74 -12.23 -4.67
C ARG A 622 32.87 -13.24 -3.93
N GLY A 623 31.59 -13.35 -4.27
CA GLY A 623 30.72 -14.36 -3.67
C GLY A 623 29.23 -14.05 -3.82
N LEU A 624 28.42 -14.91 -3.19
CA LEU A 624 26.97 -14.76 -3.05
C LEU A 624 26.59 -14.47 -1.62
N ILE A 625 25.51 -13.70 -1.43
CA ILE A 625 24.86 -13.51 -0.12
C ILE A 625 23.36 -13.81 -0.26
N GLY A 626 22.84 -14.65 0.64
CA GLY A 626 21.45 -15.07 0.73
C GLY A 626 20.75 -14.37 1.88
N LEU A 627 19.71 -13.62 1.53
CA LEU A 627 18.92 -12.80 2.44
C LEU A 627 17.54 -13.43 2.63
N TYR A 628 17.15 -13.67 3.86
CA TYR A 628 15.87 -14.24 4.22
C TYR A 628 14.87 -13.14 4.57
N ASP A 629 13.68 -13.26 4.01
CA ASP A 629 12.54 -12.41 4.31
C ASP A 629 11.50 -13.24 5.07
N PRO A 630 11.51 -13.22 6.41
CA PRO A 630 10.69 -14.10 7.21
C PRO A 630 9.19 -13.83 6.94
N PRO A 631 8.37 -14.89 6.76
CA PRO A 631 6.93 -14.76 6.79
C PRO A 631 6.45 -14.09 8.08
N ARG A 632 5.33 -13.37 8.00
CA ARG A 632 4.69 -12.88 9.21
C ARG A 632 4.15 -14.07 10.02
N PRO A 633 4.26 -14.06 11.37
CA PRO A 633 3.75 -15.15 12.21
C PRO A 633 2.27 -15.46 11.95
N GLU A 634 1.49 -14.45 11.55
CA GLU A 634 0.07 -14.55 11.23
C GLU A 634 -0.23 -15.09 9.82
N SER A 635 0.74 -15.12 8.89
CA SER A 635 0.50 -15.47 7.49
C SER A 635 0.10 -16.93 7.30
N ALA A 636 0.80 -17.88 7.92
CA ALA A 636 0.49 -19.31 7.74
C ALA A 636 -0.87 -19.70 8.36
N PRO A 637 -1.21 -19.29 9.61
CA PRO A 637 -2.54 -19.53 10.18
C PRO A 637 -3.67 -18.92 9.36
N ALA A 638 -3.43 -17.77 8.73
CA ALA A 638 -4.39 -17.08 7.90
C ALA A 638 -4.69 -17.77 6.57
N VAL A 639 -3.64 -18.18 5.84
CA VAL A 639 -3.80 -18.96 4.60
C VAL A 639 -4.58 -20.24 4.87
N ARG A 640 -4.32 -20.90 6.01
CA ARG A 640 -5.09 -22.07 6.45
C ARG A 640 -6.58 -21.76 6.62
N GLN A 641 -6.94 -20.68 7.29
CA GLN A 641 -8.33 -20.26 7.45
C GLN A 641 -9.00 -19.94 6.11
N CYS A 642 -8.27 -19.31 5.17
CA CYS A 642 -8.78 -19.08 3.82
C CYS A 642 -9.13 -20.41 3.13
N HIS A 643 -8.23 -21.40 3.22
CA HIS A 643 -8.48 -22.74 2.68
C HIS A 643 -9.66 -23.45 3.37
N GLU A 644 -9.82 -23.30 4.69
CA GLU A 644 -10.96 -23.83 5.45
C GLU A 644 -12.29 -23.19 5.02
N ALA A 645 -12.29 -21.91 4.64
CA ALA A 645 -13.44 -21.18 4.08
C ALA A 645 -13.68 -21.44 2.58
N GLY A 646 -12.85 -22.28 1.93
CA GLY A 646 -12.95 -22.57 0.49
C GLY A 646 -12.39 -21.48 -0.43
N ILE A 647 -11.60 -20.55 0.11
CA ILE A 647 -10.95 -19.46 -0.64
C ILE A 647 -9.57 -19.92 -1.12
N SER A 648 -9.27 -19.75 -2.41
CA SER A 648 -7.95 -20.09 -2.97
C SER A 648 -6.99 -18.91 -2.85
N VAL A 649 -5.75 -19.17 -2.39
CA VAL A 649 -4.74 -18.12 -2.23
C VAL A 649 -3.66 -18.25 -3.30
N HIS A 650 -3.38 -17.15 -3.99
CA HIS A 650 -2.39 -17.01 -5.05
C HIS A 650 -1.30 -16.03 -4.64
N MET A 651 -0.03 -16.39 -4.81
CA MET A 651 1.13 -15.54 -4.59
C MET A 651 1.63 -14.98 -5.93
N LEU A 652 1.70 -13.66 -6.06
CA LEU A 652 2.21 -12.97 -7.24
C LEU A 652 3.44 -12.17 -6.83
N THR A 653 4.63 -12.54 -7.29
CA THR A 653 5.87 -11.93 -6.79
C THR A 653 6.92 -11.69 -7.87
N GLY A 654 7.73 -10.64 -7.70
CA GLY A 654 8.92 -10.37 -8.53
C GLY A 654 10.14 -11.22 -8.17
N ASP A 655 10.08 -12.01 -7.08
CA ASP A 655 11.18 -12.85 -6.62
C ASP A 655 11.47 -14.03 -7.55
N HIS A 656 12.60 -14.69 -7.31
CA HIS A 656 12.99 -15.90 -8.03
C HIS A 656 11.99 -17.04 -7.77
N PRO A 657 11.68 -17.92 -8.76
CA PRO A 657 10.70 -18.99 -8.61
C PRO A 657 10.95 -19.91 -7.42
N GLU A 658 12.19 -20.33 -7.19
CA GLU A 658 12.54 -21.20 -6.06
C GLU A 658 12.32 -20.53 -4.69
N THR A 659 12.66 -19.23 -4.59
CA THR A 659 12.41 -18.44 -3.37
C THR A 659 10.91 -18.34 -3.10
N ALA A 660 10.13 -18.01 -4.14
CA ALA A 660 8.68 -17.88 -4.04
C ALA A 660 8.01 -19.21 -3.65
N LYS A 661 8.44 -20.30 -4.27
CA LYS A 661 7.97 -21.66 -3.98
C LYS A 661 8.26 -22.08 -2.54
N ALA A 662 9.46 -21.83 -2.03
CA ALA A 662 9.83 -22.15 -0.66
C ALA A 662 8.94 -21.41 0.36
N ILE A 663 8.77 -20.09 0.19
CA ILE A 663 7.89 -19.29 1.05
C ILE A 663 6.43 -19.73 0.92
N ALA A 664 5.95 -20.03 -0.30
CA ALA A 664 4.59 -20.49 -0.53
C ALA A 664 4.29 -21.84 0.15
N ILE A 665 5.28 -22.75 0.24
CA ILE A 665 5.16 -23.99 1.02
C ILE A 665 5.14 -23.68 2.53
N GLU A 666 5.99 -22.78 3.01
CA GLU A 666 6.08 -22.41 4.43
C GLU A 666 4.79 -21.78 4.95
N VAL A 667 4.16 -20.88 4.18
CA VAL A 667 2.87 -20.27 4.54
C VAL A 667 1.66 -21.15 4.22
N GLY A 668 1.86 -22.25 3.49
CA GLY A 668 0.80 -23.21 3.17
C GLY A 668 -0.07 -22.87 1.95
N ILE A 669 0.38 -21.99 1.05
CA ILE A 669 -0.24 -21.76 -0.26
C ILE A 669 -0.04 -22.97 -1.17
N LEU A 670 1.19 -23.51 -1.18
CA LEU A 670 1.51 -24.74 -1.88
C LEU A 670 1.50 -25.95 -0.93
N PRO A 671 1.08 -27.14 -1.40
CA PRO A 671 1.14 -28.34 -0.59
C PRO A 671 2.59 -28.74 -0.30
N THR A 672 2.88 -29.12 0.95
CA THR A 672 4.23 -29.54 1.39
C THR A 672 4.79 -30.71 0.59
N ARG A 673 3.92 -31.56 0.03
CA ARG A 673 4.28 -32.71 -0.81
C ARG A 673 3.82 -32.52 -2.25
N ILE A 674 4.23 -31.42 -2.88
CA ILE A 674 3.89 -31.12 -4.29
C ILE A 674 4.31 -32.23 -5.25
N GLU A 675 5.34 -33.00 -4.93
CA GLU A 675 5.82 -34.16 -5.71
C GLU A 675 4.79 -35.28 -5.85
N ARG A 676 3.77 -35.33 -4.98
CA ARG A 676 2.67 -36.30 -5.06
C ARG A 676 1.52 -35.83 -5.94
N VAL A 677 1.54 -34.57 -6.38
CA VAL A 677 0.55 -34.01 -7.31
C VAL A 677 0.91 -34.44 -8.73
N ALA A 678 -0.09 -34.68 -9.58
CA ALA A 678 0.14 -34.99 -10.99
C ALA A 678 0.98 -33.88 -11.65
N ARG A 679 1.98 -34.25 -12.45
CA ARG A 679 2.96 -33.29 -13.01
C ARG A 679 2.31 -32.12 -13.74
N ASN A 680 1.30 -32.40 -14.56
CA ASN A 680 0.54 -31.38 -15.29
C ASN A 680 -0.15 -30.34 -14.38
N VAL A 681 -0.55 -30.73 -13.16
CA VAL A 681 -1.15 -29.81 -12.18
C VAL A 681 -0.05 -29.09 -11.39
N ALA A 682 1.02 -29.78 -11.01
CA ALA A 682 2.15 -29.17 -10.31
C ALA A 682 2.84 -28.08 -11.16
N ASP A 683 3.03 -28.33 -12.46
CA ASP A 683 3.61 -27.37 -13.40
C ASP A 683 2.69 -26.16 -13.61
N ALA A 684 1.36 -26.36 -13.56
CA ALA A 684 0.40 -25.26 -13.62
C ALA A 684 0.33 -24.45 -12.31
N MET A 685 0.64 -25.05 -11.16
CA MET A 685 0.59 -24.38 -9.85
C MET A 685 1.70 -23.35 -9.67
N VAL A 686 2.88 -23.56 -10.26
CA VAL A 686 4.03 -22.64 -10.15
C VAL A 686 4.51 -22.27 -11.53
N MET A 687 4.31 -21.01 -11.94
CA MET A 687 4.72 -20.53 -13.25
C MET A 687 5.65 -19.32 -13.14
N ILE A 688 6.49 -19.14 -14.15
CA ILE A 688 7.25 -17.90 -14.33
C ILE A 688 6.37 -16.94 -15.13
N ALA A 689 6.39 -15.64 -14.80
CA ALA A 689 5.60 -14.62 -15.47
C ALA A 689 5.74 -14.65 -17.00
N SER A 690 6.95 -14.84 -17.54
CA SER A 690 7.18 -14.94 -18.99
C SER A 690 6.44 -16.10 -19.66
N GLN A 691 6.23 -17.21 -18.95
CA GLN A 691 5.48 -18.36 -19.45
C GLN A 691 3.98 -18.09 -19.39
N PHE A 692 3.51 -17.53 -18.27
CA PHE A 692 2.11 -17.17 -18.09
C PHE A 692 1.67 -16.09 -19.08
N ASP A 693 2.53 -15.09 -19.29
CA ASP A 693 2.28 -13.96 -20.18
C ASP A 693 2.34 -14.37 -21.67
N ALA A 694 3.04 -15.45 -22.01
CA ALA A 694 3.10 -15.99 -23.37
C ALA A 694 1.83 -16.75 -23.78
N LEU A 695 1.02 -17.22 -22.82
CA LEU A 695 -0.24 -17.91 -23.12
C LEU A 695 -1.25 -16.94 -23.73
N THR A 696 -2.22 -17.46 -24.47
CA THR A 696 -3.43 -16.72 -24.84
C THR A 696 -4.46 -16.76 -23.70
N ASP A 697 -5.44 -15.86 -23.72
CA ASP A 697 -6.49 -15.85 -22.69
C ASP A 697 -7.28 -17.16 -22.64
N ASP A 698 -7.56 -17.78 -23.79
CA ASP A 698 -8.22 -19.08 -23.88
C ASP A 698 -7.37 -20.21 -23.29
N GLU A 699 -6.04 -20.17 -23.49
CA GLU A 699 -5.12 -21.16 -22.90
C GLU A 699 -5.03 -21.00 -21.39
N VAL A 700 -4.94 -19.75 -20.90
CA VAL A 700 -5.00 -19.45 -19.47
C VAL A 700 -6.30 -19.98 -18.87
N ASP A 701 -7.43 -19.80 -19.55
CA ASP A 701 -8.75 -20.22 -19.06
C ASP A 701 -8.94 -21.75 -19.11
N ARG A 702 -8.19 -22.47 -19.95
CA ARG A 702 -8.15 -23.95 -20.02
C ARG A 702 -7.22 -24.61 -19.01
N LEU A 703 -6.36 -23.85 -18.32
CA LEU A 703 -5.49 -24.42 -17.29
C LEU A 703 -6.32 -25.14 -16.21
N PRO A 704 -5.90 -26.35 -15.76
CA PRO A 704 -6.64 -27.15 -14.79
C PRO A 704 -6.85 -26.40 -13.48
N VAL A 705 -5.81 -25.66 -13.05
CA VAL A 705 -5.83 -24.74 -11.92
C VAL A 705 -5.06 -23.49 -12.38
N LEU A 706 -5.55 -22.30 -12.03
CA LEU A 706 -4.75 -21.10 -12.24
C LEU A 706 -3.50 -21.14 -11.35
N PRO A 707 -2.37 -20.57 -11.76
CA PRO A 707 -1.14 -20.65 -10.98
C PRO A 707 -1.32 -20.11 -9.57
N LEU A 708 -0.96 -20.93 -8.58
CA LEU A 708 -0.93 -20.53 -7.17
C LEU A 708 0.29 -19.68 -6.85
N VAL A 709 1.36 -19.81 -7.61
CA VAL A 709 2.55 -18.97 -7.51
C VAL A 709 2.95 -18.52 -8.91
N ILE A 710 2.98 -17.20 -9.12
CA ILE A 710 3.62 -16.60 -10.30
C ILE A 710 4.84 -15.82 -9.82
N ALA A 711 6.01 -16.19 -10.31
CA ALA A 711 7.28 -15.58 -9.96
C ALA A 711 7.80 -14.67 -11.09
N ARG A 712 8.73 -13.75 -10.75
CA ARG A 712 9.25 -12.71 -11.66
C ARG A 712 8.15 -11.83 -12.29
N CYS A 713 7.04 -11.60 -11.60
CA CYS A 713 5.91 -10.80 -12.09
C CYS A 713 6.30 -9.35 -12.39
N ALA A 714 5.83 -8.84 -13.53
CA ALA A 714 5.67 -7.42 -13.77
C ALA A 714 4.31 -6.93 -13.21
N PRO A 715 4.11 -5.62 -13.00
CA PRO A 715 2.79 -5.08 -12.62
C PRO A 715 1.66 -5.50 -13.58
N SER A 716 1.94 -5.57 -14.89
CA SER A 716 0.98 -6.04 -15.90
C SER A 716 0.57 -7.50 -15.73
N THR A 717 1.51 -8.38 -15.38
CA THR A 717 1.24 -9.80 -15.08
C THR A 717 0.24 -9.94 -13.93
N LYS A 718 0.35 -9.08 -12.89
CA LYS A 718 -0.57 -9.08 -11.74
C LYS A 718 -1.99 -8.72 -12.14
N VAL A 719 -2.13 -7.67 -12.97
CA VAL A 719 -3.44 -7.26 -13.52
C VAL A 719 -4.03 -8.40 -14.35
N ARG A 720 -3.23 -9.00 -15.24
CA ARG A 720 -3.67 -10.11 -16.09
C ARG A 720 -4.18 -11.31 -15.31
N MET A 721 -3.54 -11.66 -14.18
CA MET A 721 -4.02 -12.73 -13.30
C MET A 721 -5.43 -12.43 -12.75
N ILE A 722 -5.67 -11.18 -12.32
CA ILE A 722 -7.00 -10.75 -11.86
C ILE A 722 -8.03 -10.84 -12.99
N GLU A 723 -7.65 -10.48 -14.22
CA GLU A 723 -8.54 -10.59 -15.37
C GLU A 723 -8.87 -12.04 -15.72
N ALA A 724 -7.91 -12.96 -15.59
CA ALA A 724 -8.16 -14.40 -15.74
C ALA A 724 -9.15 -14.92 -14.68
N LEU A 725 -9.02 -14.48 -13.43
CA LEU A 725 -10.00 -14.78 -12.37
C LEU A 725 -11.40 -14.25 -12.73
N HIS A 726 -11.49 -13.00 -13.20
CA HIS A 726 -12.76 -12.39 -13.63
C HIS A 726 -13.40 -13.12 -14.81
N ARG A 727 -12.63 -13.55 -15.82
CA ARG A 727 -13.14 -14.36 -16.93
C ARG A 727 -13.71 -15.70 -16.47
N ARG A 728 -13.11 -16.28 -15.43
CA ARG A 728 -13.61 -17.49 -14.75
C ARG A 728 -14.74 -17.21 -13.75
N LYS A 729 -15.30 -15.99 -13.73
CA LYS A 729 -16.38 -15.53 -12.84
C LYS A 729 -16.05 -15.70 -11.34
N LYS A 730 -14.77 -15.57 -11.00
CA LYS A 730 -14.28 -15.56 -9.63
C LYS A 730 -14.28 -14.13 -9.08
N PHE A 731 -14.48 -14.00 -7.77
CA PHE A 731 -14.35 -12.73 -7.07
C PHE A 731 -12.96 -12.68 -6.44
N CYS A 732 -12.19 -11.67 -6.83
CA CYS A 732 -10.79 -11.57 -6.47
C CYS A 732 -10.56 -10.44 -5.47
N ALA A 733 -9.98 -10.77 -4.31
CA ALA A 733 -9.31 -9.79 -3.47
C ALA A 733 -7.82 -9.72 -3.84
N MET A 734 -7.24 -8.53 -3.87
CA MET A 734 -5.79 -8.34 -4.05
C MET A 734 -5.21 -7.70 -2.80
N THR A 735 -4.11 -8.25 -2.28
CA THR A 735 -3.36 -7.67 -1.16
C THR A 735 -1.96 -7.30 -1.58
N GLY A 736 -1.54 -6.07 -1.28
CA GLY A 736 -0.22 -5.57 -1.67
C GLY A 736 0.22 -4.37 -0.84
N ASP A 737 1.50 -4.02 -0.97
CA ASP A 737 2.13 -2.93 -0.25
C ASP A 737 2.96 -2.03 -1.18
N GLY A 738 3.46 -2.54 -2.30
CA GLY A 738 4.31 -1.80 -3.22
C GLY A 738 3.54 -0.98 -4.26
N VAL A 739 4.21 0.03 -4.84
CA VAL A 739 3.71 0.82 -5.98
C VAL A 739 3.32 -0.09 -7.15
N ASN A 740 4.09 -1.16 -7.33
CA ASN A 740 3.88 -2.18 -8.37
C ASN A 740 2.54 -2.92 -8.24
N ASP A 741 1.92 -2.89 -7.05
CA ASP A 741 0.62 -3.52 -6.79
C ASP A 741 -0.56 -2.60 -7.09
N SER A 742 -0.31 -1.29 -7.21
CA SER A 742 -1.38 -0.30 -7.37
C SER A 742 -2.32 -0.58 -8.56
N PRO A 743 -1.86 -1.01 -9.76
CA PRO A 743 -2.78 -1.31 -10.85
C PRO A 743 -3.66 -2.53 -10.55
N SER A 744 -3.07 -3.57 -9.94
CA SER A 744 -3.79 -4.78 -9.53
C SER A 744 -4.77 -4.54 -8.38
N LEU A 745 -4.39 -3.74 -7.37
CA LEU A 745 -5.26 -3.37 -6.26
C LEU A 745 -6.52 -2.66 -6.75
N ARG A 746 -6.38 -1.76 -7.73
CA ARG A 746 -7.50 -1.03 -8.32
C ARG A 746 -8.37 -1.88 -9.25
N ARG A 747 -7.79 -2.92 -9.87
CA ARG A 747 -8.49 -3.81 -10.80
C ARG A 747 -9.27 -4.91 -10.08
N ALA A 748 -8.84 -5.32 -8.89
CA ALA A 748 -9.50 -6.31 -8.05
C ALA A 748 -10.90 -5.87 -7.61
N ASP A 749 -11.73 -6.83 -7.20
CA ASP A 749 -13.06 -6.53 -6.64
C ASP A 749 -12.94 -5.90 -5.25
N VAL A 750 -11.90 -6.30 -4.51
CA VAL A 750 -11.48 -5.71 -3.24
C VAL A 750 -9.96 -5.53 -3.23
N GLY A 751 -9.50 -4.28 -3.25
CA GLY A 751 -8.08 -3.95 -3.04
C GLY A 751 -7.77 -3.75 -1.56
N ILE A 752 -6.76 -4.46 -1.03
CA ILE A 752 -6.32 -4.36 0.37
C ILE A 752 -4.85 -3.91 0.43
N ALA A 753 -4.61 -2.72 0.96
CA ALA A 753 -3.26 -2.23 1.18
C ALA A 753 -2.76 -2.53 2.60
N MET A 754 -1.47 -2.83 2.69
CA MET A 754 -0.78 -2.88 3.98
C MET A 754 -0.69 -1.47 4.59
N GLY A 755 -0.73 -1.40 5.92
CA GLY A 755 -0.74 -0.15 6.66
C GLY A 755 0.58 0.59 6.64
N GLN A 756 1.34 0.51 7.73
CA GLN A 756 2.64 1.19 7.84
C GLN A 756 3.67 0.75 6.80
N SER A 757 3.62 -0.51 6.36
CA SER A 757 4.54 -1.02 5.33
C SER A 757 4.10 -0.71 3.89
N GLY A 758 2.84 -0.30 3.68
CA GLY A 758 2.34 0.04 2.35
C GLY A 758 2.80 1.41 1.89
N SER A 759 3.20 1.49 0.62
CA SER A 759 3.36 2.73 -0.13
C SER A 759 2.04 3.50 -0.20
N ASP A 760 2.11 4.83 -0.24
CA ASP A 760 0.90 5.65 -0.28
C ASP A 760 0.14 5.46 -1.59
N VAL A 761 0.85 5.20 -2.69
CA VAL A 761 0.26 4.82 -3.97
C VAL A 761 -0.56 3.52 -3.86
N ALA A 762 -0.05 2.51 -3.15
CA ALA A 762 -0.79 1.27 -2.93
C ALA A 762 -2.01 1.49 -2.04
N LYS A 763 -1.88 2.28 -0.98
CA LYS A 763 -3.01 2.65 -0.11
C LYS A 763 -4.10 3.34 -0.91
N ASP A 764 -3.76 4.34 -1.72
CA ASP A 764 -4.73 5.10 -2.51
C ASP A 764 -5.40 4.29 -3.61
N ALA A 765 -4.69 3.31 -4.17
CA ALA A 765 -5.29 2.35 -5.09
C ALA A 765 -6.19 1.31 -4.43
N SER A 766 -6.13 1.16 -3.10
CA SER A 766 -6.88 0.16 -2.33
C SER A 766 -8.21 0.67 -1.78
N ASP A 767 -9.14 -0.27 -1.59
CA ASP A 767 -10.44 -0.01 -0.97
C ASP A 767 -10.41 -0.17 0.56
N ILE A 768 -9.48 -0.97 1.07
CA ILE A 768 -9.32 -1.30 2.49
C ILE A 768 -7.84 -1.16 2.87
N GLY A 769 -7.54 -0.49 3.98
CA GLY A 769 -6.18 -0.34 4.52
C GLY A 769 -6.05 -0.88 5.94
N ARG A 770 -4.84 -1.27 6.36
CA ARG A 770 -4.55 -1.68 7.77
C ARG A 770 -3.95 -0.51 8.57
N LYS A 771 -4.16 -0.41 9.88
CA LYS A 771 -3.58 0.67 10.72
C LYS A 771 -2.14 0.43 11.19
N ALA A 772 -1.76 -0.80 11.59
CA ALA A 772 -0.40 -1.18 12.01
C ALA A 772 -0.32 -2.70 12.31
N HIS A 773 0.88 -3.23 12.60
CA HIS A 773 1.18 -4.64 12.88
C HIS A 773 0.22 -5.33 13.88
N GLY A 774 -0.06 -6.62 13.64
CA GLY A 774 -0.66 -7.53 14.64
C GLY A 774 -2.12 -7.92 14.41
N VAL A 775 -2.57 -8.04 13.16
CA VAL A 775 -3.98 -8.30 12.82
C VAL A 775 -4.05 -9.47 11.85
N SER A 776 -4.64 -10.58 12.32
CA SER A 776 -4.75 -11.84 11.60
C SER A 776 -5.83 -11.73 10.51
N TRP A 777 -5.74 -12.53 9.44
CA TRP A 777 -6.83 -12.65 8.47
C TRP A 777 -8.16 -13.12 9.08
N LYS A 778 -8.16 -13.57 10.35
CA LYS A 778 -9.36 -13.69 11.22
C LYS A 778 -10.27 -12.46 11.21
N ASP A 779 -9.75 -11.29 10.83
CA ASP A 779 -10.48 -10.03 10.86
C ASP A 779 -11.20 -9.71 9.54
N LEU A 780 -10.90 -10.45 8.47
CA LEU A 780 -11.70 -10.49 7.24
C LEU A 780 -12.90 -11.46 7.35
N ASP A 781 -12.87 -12.38 8.30
CA ASP A 781 -13.92 -13.39 8.57
C ASP A 781 -15.21 -12.80 9.19
N ILE A 782 -15.27 -11.47 9.35
CA ILE A 782 -16.37 -10.79 10.03
C ILE A 782 -17.62 -10.68 9.15
N GLU A 783 -17.50 -10.66 7.82
CA GLU A 783 -18.69 -10.51 6.98
C GLU A 783 -19.52 -11.79 6.84
N GLN A 784 -18.90 -12.97 6.70
CA GLN A 784 -19.66 -14.22 6.63
C GLN A 784 -20.39 -14.50 7.95
N ARG A 785 -19.79 -14.17 9.10
CA ARG A 785 -20.48 -14.24 10.40
C ARG A 785 -21.52 -13.13 10.60
N VAL A 786 -21.25 -11.87 10.25
CA VAL A 786 -22.25 -10.79 10.46
C VAL A 786 -23.49 -10.95 9.58
N PHE A 787 -23.35 -11.44 8.34
CA PHE A 787 -24.51 -11.77 7.50
C PHE A 787 -25.12 -13.14 7.82
N GLY A 788 -24.30 -14.13 8.23
CA GLY A 788 -24.76 -15.46 8.65
C GLY A 788 -25.52 -15.46 9.97
N ASP A 789 -25.02 -14.76 10.99
CA ASP A 789 -25.62 -14.67 12.33
C ASP A 789 -27.00 -13.99 12.32
N TYR A 790 -27.30 -13.15 11.31
CA TYR A 790 -28.62 -12.54 11.17
C TYR A 790 -29.66 -13.45 10.49
N PHE A 791 -29.23 -14.46 9.73
CA PHE A 791 -30.13 -15.47 9.14
C PHE A 791 -30.16 -16.80 9.94
N HIS A 792 -29.18 -17.03 10.82
CA HIS A 792 -29.09 -18.17 11.74
C HIS A 792 -29.12 -17.76 13.23
N SER A 793 -29.90 -16.72 13.57
CA SER A 793 -30.20 -16.37 14.96
C SER A 793 -31.32 -17.26 15.52
N THR A 794 -30.95 -18.49 15.89
CA THR A 794 -31.56 -19.28 16.97
C THR A 794 -30.58 -20.42 17.28
N ASP A 795 -29.58 -20.19 18.14
CA ASP A 795 -29.16 -21.19 19.15
C ASP A 795 -27.92 -20.81 19.99
N ASP A 796 -27.08 -19.83 19.63
CA ASP A 796 -25.79 -19.66 20.31
C ASP A 796 -25.71 -18.59 21.43
N ASP A 797 -26.78 -17.83 21.69
CA ASP A 797 -26.77 -16.72 22.66
C ASP A 797 -27.10 -17.13 24.11
N GLN A 798 -27.02 -18.42 24.46
CA GLN A 798 -27.26 -18.92 25.83
C GLN A 798 -26.05 -19.54 26.55
N ARG A 799 -24.83 -19.46 26.01
CA ARG A 799 -23.69 -20.18 26.62
C ARG A 799 -22.52 -19.36 27.17
N THR A 800 -22.62 -18.05 27.23
CA THR A 800 -21.56 -17.21 27.82
C THR A 800 -22.14 -16.19 28.79
N ASP A 801 -22.61 -16.66 29.95
CA ASP A 801 -22.85 -15.80 31.13
C ASP A 801 -22.92 -16.60 32.45
N LEU A 802 -22.01 -17.58 32.61
CA LEU A 802 -21.69 -18.13 33.94
C LEU A 802 -20.17 -18.07 34.10
N GLY A 803 -19.76 -17.22 35.06
CA GLY A 803 -18.39 -16.75 35.25
C GLY A 803 -17.43 -17.77 35.83
N ASP A 804 -16.16 -17.54 35.51
CA ASP A 804 -14.96 -18.15 36.08
C ASP A 804 -14.70 -17.64 37.53
N GLU A 805 -15.53 -18.02 38.49
CA GLU A 805 -15.20 -18.00 39.91
C GLU A 805 -15.69 -19.31 40.55
N ASP A 806 -14.89 -20.39 40.47
CA ASP A 806 -14.85 -21.51 41.44
C ASP A 806 -13.99 -22.68 40.92
N LEU A 807 -12.70 -22.43 40.62
CA LEU A 807 -11.76 -23.50 40.23
C LEU A 807 -10.41 -23.35 40.96
N PHE A 808 -10.46 -23.11 42.27
CA PHE A 808 -9.32 -23.31 43.18
C PHE A 808 -9.81 -23.65 44.60
N ALA A 809 -10.41 -24.83 44.78
CA ALA A 809 -10.48 -25.51 46.08
C ALA A 809 -10.76 -27.01 45.90
N GLU A 810 -10.04 -27.83 46.65
CA GLU A 810 -10.33 -29.24 46.95
C GLU A 810 -10.12 -30.29 45.84
N LYS A 811 -8.84 -30.49 45.51
CA LYS A 811 -8.27 -31.85 45.51
C LYS A 811 -8.25 -32.36 46.96
N GLU A 812 -9.29 -33.07 47.39
CA GLU A 812 -9.23 -34.11 48.45
C GLU A 812 -10.58 -34.82 48.53
N GLY A 813 -10.61 -36.16 48.45
CA GLY A 813 -11.81 -36.95 48.73
C GLY A 813 -12.33 -37.89 47.63
N LEU A 814 -11.46 -38.75 47.07
CA LEU A 814 -11.88 -39.98 46.39
C LEU A 814 -11.36 -41.19 47.17
N GLU A 815 -11.99 -41.44 48.31
CA GLU A 815 -12.10 -42.76 48.95
C GLU A 815 -13.53 -42.93 49.45
N LYS A 816 -14.38 -43.57 48.63
CA LYS A 816 -15.38 -44.58 49.02
C LYS A 816 -16.12 -45.11 47.81
#